data_AF-A0AAD5CE34-F1
#
_entry.id   AF-A0AAD5CE34-F1
#
_cell.length_a   1.000
_cell.length_b   1.000
_cell.length_c   1.000
_cell.angle_alpha   90.00
_cell.angle_beta   90.00
_cell.angle_gamma   90.00
#
_symmetry.space_group_name_H-M   'P 1'
#
loop_
_entity.id
_entity.type
_entity.pdbx_description
1 polymer ?
#
loop_
_entity_poly.entity_id
_entity_poly.type
_entity_poly.pdbx_seq_one_letter_code
_entity_poly.pdbx_strand_id
1 'polypeptide(L)'
;ADYADYYFRVTKSEHMSNLKEKFKRDKTMIKKRFVFLTEEFLKENPNMCEYMSPSLNTRQDLLVTAIPKLGKEAAIKAIEEWGVSRSRITHLIFCTTSGIDMPGADLQLTKLLGLSPLGCFAGGTALRLAKDLAENNKGSRVLVVCSDSMASIFRGPSDNHIDSLVGQALFGDGAAAIIVGSDPDLSTEHPLFEIVSSNQTIVPDTEMAMSLNLREEGLTFHLHKDVPKMISENIESVLKHAVSPLGLSDWNSLFWIVHPGGRAILDNVELKLKLDKEKLRASRHVLSEYGNITSACVLFILNETRNKSLEDGKSTTGEGLDWGVLFGFGPGLTIETVVLRSQPVAKTVDVETIRQTQRAQGLATILAIGTATPFNCIHQADYADYYFRVTKSEHMTNLKEKFKRICDKTMIKKRFTFLTEEFLKENPNMCEYMSPSLNTRQDLLVTAVPNLGKEAAIKAIEEWGVSRSRITHLIFCTTSGIDMPGADLQLTKLLGLSPLVNRLMIYQQGCFAGGTALRLAKDLAENNKGSRVLVVCSDSMASIFRGPSENHIDSLVGQALFGDGAAAIIVGSDPDISTEHPLFEIVSANQTIVPDTEMAMNLHLREEGLTFHLHKDVPKMISENIESVLKHAVSPLGLSDWNSLFWIVHPGGRAILDNVELKLKLDKEKLRASRHVLSEYGNLNSACILFILNEMRNKSLEDGKSTSGEGLDWGVLFGFGPGLTIETVVLRSQPAATPAATITDGAK
;
A
#
# COMPACT_ATOMS: atom_id res chain seq x y z
N ALA A 1 -8.68 28.36 -22.29
CA ALA A 1 -8.67 28.44 -23.77
C ALA A 1 -7.36 27.90 -24.34
N ASP A 2 -6.20 28.32 -23.82
CA ASP A 2 -4.87 27.91 -24.29
C ASP A 2 -4.60 26.38 -24.19
N TYR A 3 -4.96 25.74 -23.06
CA TYR A 3 -4.71 24.29 -22.90
C TYR A 3 -5.49 23.40 -23.87
N ALA A 4 -6.73 23.77 -24.22
CA ALA A 4 -7.53 23.01 -25.18
C ALA A 4 -6.87 23.02 -26.57
N ASP A 5 -6.38 24.19 -27.00
CA ASP A 5 -5.69 24.31 -28.27
C ASP A 5 -4.34 23.56 -28.24
N TYR A 6 -3.59 23.64 -27.13
CA TYR A 6 -2.40 22.83 -26.91
C TYR A 6 -2.69 21.32 -26.98
N TYR A 7 -3.64 20.81 -26.20
CA TYR A 7 -3.97 19.39 -26.09
C TYR A 7 -4.37 18.79 -27.43
N PHE A 8 -5.29 19.42 -28.16
CA PHE A 8 -5.72 18.94 -29.47
C PHE A 8 -4.61 19.04 -30.54
N ARG A 9 -3.68 20.00 -30.41
CA ARG A 9 -2.51 20.12 -31.30
C ARG A 9 -1.50 19.00 -31.05
N VAL A 10 -1.07 18.78 -29.80
CA VAL A 10 -0.05 17.76 -29.48
C VAL A 10 -0.56 16.34 -29.72
N THR A 11 -1.87 16.11 -29.57
CA THR A 11 -2.54 14.84 -29.90
C THR A 11 -2.93 14.71 -31.37
N LYS A 12 -2.56 15.67 -32.23
CA LYS A 12 -2.92 15.72 -33.67
C LYS A 12 -4.41 15.51 -33.95
N SER A 13 -5.26 15.93 -33.00
CA SER A 13 -6.70 15.66 -32.98
C SER A 13 -7.53 16.90 -33.33
N GLU A 14 -6.92 17.93 -33.91
CA GLU A 14 -7.58 19.21 -34.25
C GLU A 14 -8.79 19.05 -35.19
N HIS A 15 -8.81 17.97 -35.97
CA HIS A 15 -9.93 17.60 -36.83
C HIS A 15 -11.21 17.24 -36.04
N MET A 16 -11.11 16.90 -34.75
CA MET A 16 -12.23 16.60 -33.86
C MET A 16 -12.87 17.88 -33.27
N SER A 17 -13.30 18.79 -34.16
CA SER A 17 -13.80 20.13 -33.79
C SER A 17 -14.96 20.12 -32.78
N ASN A 18 -15.87 19.15 -32.88
CA ASN A 18 -16.99 18.99 -31.94
C ASN A 18 -16.52 18.65 -30.52
N LEU A 19 -15.55 17.76 -30.35
CA LEU A 19 -14.97 17.44 -29.04
C LEU A 19 -14.18 18.62 -28.50
N LYS A 20 -13.43 19.31 -29.36
CA LYS A 20 -12.68 20.52 -29.00
C LYS A 20 -13.60 21.61 -28.47
N GLU A 21 -14.75 21.82 -29.10
CA GLU A 21 -15.78 22.74 -28.62
C GLU A 21 -16.39 22.27 -27.30
N LYS A 22 -16.68 20.98 -27.13
CA LYS A 22 -17.14 20.44 -25.83
C LYS A 22 -16.11 20.68 -24.72
N PHE A 23 -14.83 20.43 -24.99
CA PHE A 23 -13.72 20.66 -24.06
C PHE A 23 -13.59 22.14 -23.66
N LYS A 24 -13.83 23.06 -24.60
CA LYS A 24 -13.81 24.51 -24.35
C LYS A 24 -15.07 25.01 -23.63
N ARG A 25 -16.23 24.38 -23.90
CA ARG A 25 -17.54 24.75 -23.33
C ARG A 25 -17.73 24.27 -21.92
N ASP A 26 -17.07 23.17 -21.54
CA ASP A 26 -16.94 22.81 -20.15
C ASP A 26 -16.14 23.94 -19.48
N LYS A 27 -16.84 24.87 -18.82
CA LYS A 27 -16.26 26.07 -18.21
C LYS A 27 -15.46 25.64 -17.00
N THR A 28 -14.33 24.97 -17.24
CA THR A 28 -13.40 24.55 -16.22
C THR A 28 -13.02 25.79 -15.42
N MET A 29 -13.19 25.75 -14.10
CA MET A 29 -12.70 26.82 -13.22
C MET A 29 -11.17 26.98 -13.30
N ILE A 30 -10.49 26.00 -13.90
CA ILE A 30 -9.05 25.88 -14.05
C ILE A 30 -8.52 26.94 -15.03
N LYS A 31 -7.66 27.82 -14.50
CA LYS A 31 -6.97 28.89 -15.24
C LYS A 31 -5.55 28.50 -15.63
N LYS A 32 -4.86 27.75 -14.77
CA LYS A 32 -3.46 27.33 -14.95
C LYS A 32 -3.33 25.83 -14.73
N ARG A 33 -2.33 25.23 -15.38
CA ARG A 33 -1.97 23.84 -15.21
C ARG A 33 -0.46 23.67 -15.32
N PHE A 34 0.08 22.84 -14.45
CA PHE A 34 1.48 22.42 -14.47
C PHE A 34 1.54 20.98 -14.96
N VAL A 35 2.44 20.70 -15.91
CA VAL A 35 2.57 19.38 -16.55
C VAL A 35 4.05 19.10 -16.84
N PHE A 36 4.51 17.88 -16.58
CA PHE A 36 5.84 17.40 -16.96
C PHE A 36 5.98 17.18 -18.47
N LEU A 37 4.86 16.89 -19.15
CA LEU A 37 4.84 16.57 -20.57
C LEU A 37 5.09 17.82 -21.41
N THR A 38 6.32 17.95 -21.92
CA THR A 38 6.67 19.00 -22.88
C THR A 38 6.21 18.62 -24.29
N GLU A 39 6.02 19.62 -25.16
CA GLU A 39 5.67 19.36 -26.56
C GLU A 39 6.78 18.57 -27.30
N GLU A 40 8.04 18.77 -26.94
CA GLU A 40 9.19 18.03 -27.48
C GLU A 40 9.14 16.55 -27.06
N PHE A 41 8.95 16.26 -25.77
CA PHE A 41 8.83 14.90 -25.26
C PHE A 41 7.66 14.15 -25.93
N LEU A 42 6.51 14.80 -26.10
CA LEU A 42 5.34 14.21 -26.76
C LEU A 42 5.55 13.97 -28.26
N LYS A 43 6.39 14.77 -28.93
CA LYS A 43 6.76 14.54 -30.34
C LYS A 43 7.67 13.31 -30.49
N GLU A 44 8.58 13.10 -29.55
CA GLU A 44 9.46 11.93 -29.50
C GLU A 44 8.71 10.65 -29.10
N ASN A 45 7.59 10.78 -28.39
CA ASN A 45 6.81 9.67 -27.84
C ASN A 45 5.34 9.69 -28.34
N PRO A 46 5.10 9.52 -29.65
CA PRO A 46 3.77 9.71 -30.25
C PRO A 46 2.69 8.77 -29.71
N ASN A 47 3.04 7.56 -29.25
CA ASN A 47 2.06 6.62 -28.68
C ASN A 47 1.38 7.19 -27.42
N MET A 48 2.05 8.06 -26.65
CA MET A 48 1.41 8.74 -25.51
C MET A 48 0.31 9.73 -25.93
N CYS A 49 0.36 10.21 -27.17
CA CYS A 49 -0.59 11.15 -27.75
C CYS A 49 -1.75 10.47 -28.47
N GLU A 50 -1.63 9.19 -28.78
CA GLU A 50 -2.67 8.39 -29.41
C GLU A 50 -3.67 7.87 -28.38
N TYR A 51 -4.90 7.61 -28.82
CA TYR A 51 -5.91 7.01 -27.95
C TYR A 51 -5.65 5.51 -27.82
N MET A 52 -5.44 5.02 -26.59
CA MET A 52 -5.23 3.61 -26.26
C MET A 52 -4.05 2.94 -27.00
N SER A 53 -2.96 3.69 -27.24
CA SER A 53 -1.73 3.12 -27.79
C SER A 53 -0.76 2.73 -26.66
N PRO A 54 -0.12 1.53 -26.72
CA PRO A 54 0.85 1.09 -25.71
C PRO A 54 1.97 2.10 -25.50
N SER A 55 2.17 2.47 -24.24
CA SER A 55 3.12 3.52 -23.84
C SER A 55 3.50 3.45 -22.37
N LEU A 56 3.15 2.37 -21.67
CA LEU A 56 3.42 2.23 -20.24
C LEU A 56 4.92 2.31 -19.95
N ASN A 57 5.76 1.68 -20.77
CA ASN A 57 7.21 1.67 -20.53
C ASN A 57 7.78 3.11 -20.54
N THR A 58 7.44 3.89 -21.56
CA THR A 58 7.82 5.31 -21.65
C THR A 58 7.31 6.13 -20.46
N ARG A 59 6.06 5.88 -20.03
CA ARG A 59 5.47 6.56 -18.87
C ARG A 59 6.23 6.23 -17.59
N GLN A 60 6.58 4.96 -17.37
CA GLN A 60 7.34 4.54 -16.20
C GLN A 60 8.74 5.16 -16.18
N ASP A 61 9.44 5.18 -17.32
CA ASP A 61 10.78 5.77 -17.42
C ASP A 61 10.79 7.25 -17.07
N LEU A 62 9.75 8.01 -17.43
CA LEU A 62 9.58 9.40 -17.02
C LEU A 62 9.27 9.49 -15.52
N LEU A 63 8.26 8.73 -15.06
CA LEU A 63 7.66 8.91 -13.74
C LEU A 63 8.56 8.43 -12.60
N VAL A 64 9.36 7.38 -12.81
CA VAL A 64 10.27 6.83 -11.79
C VAL A 64 11.28 7.87 -11.28
N THR A 65 11.61 8.87 -12.11
CA THR A 65 12.53 9.97 -11.74
C THR A 65 11.79 11.27 -11.41
N ALA A 66 10.76 11.62 -12.19
CA ALA A 66 10.07 12.90 -12.05
C ALA A 66 9.30 13.02 -10.73
N ILE A 67 8.59 11.96 -10.33
CA ILE A 67 7.72 11.93 -9.15
C ILE A 67 8.51 12.09 -7.84
N PRO A 68 9.63 11.36 -7.62
CA PRO A 68 10.46 11.59 -6.44
C PRO A 68 11.07 12.98 -6.39
N LYS A 69 11.55 13.50 -7.54
CA LYS A 69 12.16 14.83 -7.59
C LYS A 69 11.17 15.92 -7.15
N LEU A 70 9.94 15.83 -7.63
CA LEU A 70 8.87 16.78 -7.26
C LEU A 70 8.50 16.65 -5.77
N GLY A 71 8.36 15.42 -5.28
CA GLY A 71 8.09 15.16 -3.86
C GLY A 71 9.20 15.69 -2.94
N LYS A 72 10.46 15.55 -3.34
CA LYS A 72 11.62 16.07 -2.62
C LYS A 72 11.58 17.59 -2.48
N GLU A 73 11.21 18.31 -3.54
CA GLU A 73 11.11 19.77 -3.48
C GLU A 73 10.02 20.23 -2.49
N ALA A 74 8.89 19.53 -2.45
CA ALA A 74 7.85 19.78 -1.45
C ALA A 74 8.32 19.45 -0.03
N ALA A 75 8.99 18.31 0.15
CA ALA A 75 9.55 17.88 1.43
C ALA A 75 10.57 18.87 1.99
N ILE A 76 11.49 19.36 1.17
CA ILE A 76 12.49 20.36 1.58
C ILE A 76 11.80 21.61 2.10
N LYS A 77 10.79 22.13 1.38
CA LYS A 77 10.03 23.31 1.82
C LYS A 77 9.31 23.08 3.15
N ALA A 78 8.69 21.92 3.33
CA ALA A 78 8.02 21.58 4.59
C ALA A 78 9.02 21.45 5.76
N ILE A 79 10.22 20.90 5.52
CA ILE A 79 11.28 20.80 6.52
C ILE A 79 11.85 22.17 6.88
N GLU A 80 12.09 23.02 5.88
CA GLU A 80 12.56 24.40 6.07
C GLU A 80 11.55 25.21 6.87
N GLU A 81 10.26 25.10 6.56
CA GLU A 81 9.18 25.76 7.30
C GLU A 81 9.05 25.23 8.73
N TRP A 82 9.20 23.92 8.94
CA TRP A 82 9.16 23.31 10.27
C TRP A 82 10.29 23.81 11.18
N GLY A 83 11.42 24.24 10.62
CA GLY A 83 12.51 24.88 11.37
C GLY A 83 13.33 23.93 12.25
N VAL A 84 13.09 22.63 12.18
CA VAL A 84 13.79 21.59 12.95
C VAL A 84 14.67 20.73 12.02
N SER A 85 15.77 20.20 12.56
CA SER A 85 16.68 19.31 11.81
C SER A 85 15.94 18.13 11.18
N ARG A 86 16.13 17.90 9.87
CA ARG A 86 15.62 16.73 9.14
C ARG A 86 15.97 15.38 9.77
N SER A 87 17.05 15.31 10.57
CA SER A 87 17.44 14.09 11.30
C SER A 87 16.43 13.67 12.37
N ARG A 88 15.48 14.55 12.71
CA ARG A 88 14.37 14.27 13.63
C ARG A 88 13.20 13.57 12.95
N ILE A 89 13.19 13.46 11.61
CA ILE A 89 12.18 12.71 10.88
C ILE A 89 12.46 11.22 11.08
N THR A 90 11.46 10.52 11.59
CA THR A 90 11.55 9.11 11.99
C THR A 90 10.84 8.17 11.02
N HIS A 91 9.81 8.69 10.35
CA HIS A 91 8.95 7.94 9.46
C HIS A 91 8.71 8.78 8.21
N LEU A 92 8.50 8.13 7.07
CA LEU A 92 7.96 8.79 5.90
C LEU A 92 6.71 8.04 5.41
N ILE A 93 5.74 8.81 4.93
CA ILE A 93 4.65 8.34 4.09
C ILE A 93 4.69 9.13 2.79
N PHE A 94 4.72 8.44 1.66
CA PHE A 94 4.72 9.01 0.33
C PHE A 94 3.60 8.38 -0.45
N CYS A 95 2.77 9.23 -1.01
CA CYS A 95 1.58 8.86 -1.75
C CYS A 95 1.72 9.37 -3.17
N THR A 96 1.37 8.50 -4.11
CA THR A 96 1.35 8.82 -5.53
C THR A 96 0.32 7.94 -6.24
N THR A 97 0.00 8.25 -7.46
CA THR A 97 -0.79 7.43 -8.39
C THR A 97 0.04 7.09 -9.62
N SER A 98 1.33 7.46 -9.61
CA SER A 98 2.22 7.53 -10.75
C SER A 98 3.58 6.92 -10.42
N GLY A 99 4.18 6.16 -11.34
CA GLY A 99 5.50 5.53 -11.15
C GLY A 99 5.46 4.30 -10.25
N ILE A 100 5.61 3.11 -10.83
CA ILE A 100 5.30 1.82 -10.18
C ILE A 100 6.46 0.81 -10.32
N ASP A 101 7.70 1.30 -10.23
CA ASP A 101 8.90 0.45 -10.17
C ASP A 101 9.30 0.17 -8.71
N MET A 102 10.17 -0.81 -8.48
CA MET A 102 10.78 -1.19 -7.21
C MET A 102 12.32 -1.31 -7.36
N PRO A 103 13.12 -0.79 -6.43
CA PRO A 103 12.66 0.07 -5.37
C PRO A 103 12.09 1.36 -5.97
N GLY A 104 10.93 1.77 -5.46
CA GLY A 104 10.11 2.74 -6.15
C GLY A 104 10.51 4.17 -5.87
N ALA A 105 9.55 5.06 -6.14
CA ALA A 105 9.68 6.46 -5.78
C ALA A 105 10.07 6.64 -4.31
N ASP A 106 9.65 5.70 -3.45
CA ASP A 106 10.00 5.59 -2.05
C ASP A 106 11.51 5.54 -1.79
N LEU A 107 12.24 4.54 -2.29
CA LEU A 107 13.66 4.37 -1.94
C LEU A 107 14.57 5.42 -2.58
N GLN A 108 14.23 5.88 -3.79
CA GLN A 108 14.90 7.04 -4.39
C GLN A 108 14.64 8.30 -3.56
N LEU A 109 13.43 8.43 -3.00
CA LEU A 109 13.17 9.43 -1.98
C LEU A 109 13.91 9.09 -0.69
N THR A 110 14.11 7.85 -0.21
CA THR A 110 14.75 7.53 1.11
C THR A 110 16.23 7.87 1.22
N LYS A 111 16.95 8.14 0.12
CA LYS A 111 18.20 8.95 0.15
C LYS A 111 17.94 10.39 0.66
N LEU A 112 16.67 10.74 0.87
CA LEU A 112 15.99 11.98 1.30
C LEU A 112 14.52 11.74 1.84
N LEU A 113 14.22 10.59 2.50
CA LEU A 113 12.95 10.17 3.21
C LEU A 113 11.81 9.49 2.32
N GLY A 114 11.30 8.22 2.47
CA GLY A 114 10.47 7.44 1.42
C GLY A 114 9.08 6.72 1.70
N LEU A 115 8.18 6.44 0.70
CA LEU A 115 7.00 5.46 0.64
C LEU A 115 6.16 5.41 -0.73
N SER A 116 5.13 4.55 -0.89
CA SER A 116 4.50 4.09 -2.18
C SER A 116 3.04 4.53 -2.55
N PRO A 117 2.59 4.40 -3.83
CA PRO A 117 1.34 4.95 -4.37
C PRO A 117 0.00 4.59 -3.67
N LEU A 118 -0.85 5.61 -3.44
CA LEU A 118 -2.26 5.52 -3.07
C LEU A 118 -3.05 6.59 -3.87
N GLY A 119 -4.27 6.27 -4.34
CA GLY A 119 -5.16 7.08 -5.22
C GLY A 119 -5.49 8.52 -4.80
N CYS A 120 -6.45 9.18 -5.46
CA CYS A 120 -6.83 10.60 -5.21
C CYS A 120 -7.25 10.96 -3.76
N PHE A 121 -7.66 9.98 -2.95
CA PHE A 121 -8.01 10.16 -1.52
C PHE A 121 -6.83 9.95 -0.57
N ALA A 122 -5.65 9.60 -1.09
CA ALA A 122 -4.51 9.18 -0.31
C ALA A 122 -3.98 10.24 0.65
N GLY A 123 -4.14 11.54 0.35
CA GLY A 123 -3.74 12.59 1.28
C GLY A 123 -4.45 12.47 2.64
N GLY A 124 -5.74 12.12 2.65
CA GLY A 124 -6.49 11.87 3.90
C GLY A 124 -6.05 10.58 4.60
N THR A 125 -5.92 9.48 3.84
CA THR A 125 -5.43 8.19 4.35
C THR A 125 -4.04 8.32 4.96
N ALA A 126 -3.17 9.11 4.33
CA ALA A 126 -1.81 9.34 4.78
C ALA A 126 -1.76 10.18 6.06
N LEU A 127 -2.65 11.17 6.21
CA LEU A 127 -2.81 11.91 7.46
C LEU A 127 -3.30 11.01 8.60
N ARG A 128 -4.24 10.09 8.32
CA ARG A 128 -4.71 9.08 9.29
C ARG A 128 -3.55 8.17 9.72
N LEU A 129 -2.84 7.57 8.77
CA LEU A 129 -1.70 6.71 9.09
C LEU A 129 -0.59 7.48 9.81
N ALA A 130 -0.30 8.72 9.42
CA ALA A 130 0.68 9.57 10.08
C ALA A 130 0.30 9.86 11.54
N LYS A 131 -0.99 10.10 11.81
CA LYS A 131 -1.51 10.26 13.17
C LYS A 131 -1.26 9.00 13.98
N ASP A 132 -1.66 7.83 13.48
CA ASP A 132 -1.51 6.55 14.19
C ASP A 132 -0.03 6.26 14.51
N LEU A 133 0.86 6.43 13.52
CA LEU A 133 2.30 6.27 13.70
C LEU A 133 2.88 7.25 14.73
N ALA A 134 2.52 8.54 14.61
CA ALA A 134 3.05 9.59 15.48
C ALA A 134 2.60 9.40 16.93
N GLU A 135 1.35 9.03 17.16
CA GLU A 135 0.81 8.88 18.51
C GLU A 135 1.41 7.65 19.22
N ASN A 136 1.61 6.53 18.51
CA ASN A 136 2.15 5.28 19.10
C ASN A 136 3.64 5.34 19.37
N ASN A 137 4.38 6.03 18.51
CA ASN A 137 5.83 6.04 18.57
C ASN A 137 6.29 7.37 19.17
N LYS A 138 6.46 7.42 20.50
CA LYS A 138 6.81 8.63 21.24
C LYS A 138 8.00 9.37 20.60
N GLY A 139 7.81 10.67 20.34
CA GLY A 139 8.84 11.52 19.73
C GLY A 139 8.97 11.38 18.22
N SER A 140 8.14 10.56 17.58
CA SER A 140 8.14 10.39 16.13
C SER A 140 7.68 11.65 15.42
N ARG A 141 8.31 11.89 14.28
CA ARG A 141 7.93 12.88 13.28
C ARG A 141 7.80 12.14 11.95
N VAL A 142 6.59 12.17 11.41
CA VAL A 142 6.20 11.50 10.18
C VAL A 142 6.16 12.55 9.09
N LEU A 143 7.01 12.41 8.08
CA LEU A 143 6.93 13.27 6.89
C LEU A 143 5.92 12.68 5.91
N VAL A 144 4.83 13.42 5.76
CA VAL A 144 3.84 13.49 4.69
C VAL A 144 4.39 13.86 3.32
N VAL A 145 4.38 13.05 2.26
CA VAL A 145 4.60 13.53 0.88
C VAL A 145 3.53 12.99 -0.05
N CYS A 146 2.87 13.84 -0.83
CA CYS A 146 1.96 13.45 -1.89
C CYS A 146 2.51 14.02 -3.19
N SER A 147 2.77 13.21 -4.22
CA SER A 147 3.39 13.65 -5.47
C SER A 147 2.79 12.92 -6.67
N ASP A 148 2.22 13.66 -7.61
CA ASP A 148 1.44 13.09 -8.71
C ASP A 148 1.70 13.80 -10.04
N SER A 149 1.56 13.04 -11.13
CA SER A 149 1.66 13.55 -12.50
C SER A 149 0.59 12.95 -13.41
N MET A 150 0.02 13.80 -14.24
CA MET A 150 -0.92 13.42 -15.28
C MET A 150 -0.27 12.57 -16.39
N ALA A 151 1.05 12.46 -16.45
CA ALA A 151 1.73 11.63 -17.44
C ALA A 151 1.33 10.15 -17.35
N SER A 152 0.85 9.69 -16.20
CA SER A 152 0.29 8.34 -16.02
C SER A 152 -0.99 8.09 -16.82
N ILE A 153 -1.81 9.12 -17.02
CA ILE A 153 -3.14 9.04 -17.64
C ILE A 153 -3.26 9.77 -18.99
N PHE A 154 -2.30 10.63 -19.34
CA PHE A 154 -2.33 11.47 -20.54
C PHE A 154 -2.52 10.65 -21.82
N ARG A 155 -3.49 11.01 -22.66
CA ARG A 155 -3.78 10.28 -23.92
C ARG A 155 -4.58 11.12 -24.89
N GLY A 156 -4.61 10.69 -26.15
CA GLY A 156 -5.45 11.29 -27.19
C GLY A 156 -6.96 11.21 -26.89
N PRO A 157 -7.77 12.10 -27.47
CA PRO A 157 -9.22 12.08 -27.29
C PRO A 157 -9.91 10.95 -28.07
N SER A 158 -11.13 10.59 -27.67
CA SER A 158 -11.99 9.64 -28.38
C SER A 158 -13.45 10.07 -28.26
N ASP A 159 -14.22 9.97 -29.35
CA ASP A 159 -15.67 10.27 -29.35
C ASP A 159 -16.46 9.29 -28.47
N ASN A 160 -15.94 8.07 -28.28
CA ASN A 160 -16.61 7.00 -27.55
C ASN A 160 -16.34 7.04 -26.04
N HIS A 161 -15.36 7.84 -25.58
CA HIS A 161 -14.89 7.86 -24.19
C HIS A 161 -14.70 9.29 -23.69
N ILE A 162 -15.84 9.95 -23.41
CA ILE A 162 -15.89 11.34 -22.95
C ILE A 162 -15.30 11.50 -21.54
N ASP A 163 -15.35 10.46 -20.70
CA ASP A 163 -14.72 10.42 -19.38
C ASP A 163 -13.19 10.60 -19.45
N SER A 164 -12.53 10.02 -20.46
CA SER A 164 -11.11 10.29 -20.75
C SER A 164 -10.87 11.77 -21.00
N LEU A 165 -11.74 12.41 -21.79
CA LEU A 165 -11.65 13.83 -22.11
C LEU A 165 -11.83 14.71 -20.86
N VAL A 166 -12.77 14.34 -19.97
CA VAL A 166 -12.96 14.99 -18.66
C VAL A 166 -11.72 14.85 -17.79
N GLY A 167 -11.09 13.67 -17.75
CA GLY A 167 -9.81 13.47 -17.07
C GLY A 167 -8.71 14.41 -17.58
N GLN A 168 -8.52 14.47 -18.90
CA GLN A 168 -7.57 15.41 -19.52
C GLN A 168 -7.92 16.87 -19.25
N ALA A 169 -9.20 17.20 -19.04
CA ALA A 169 -9.64 18.55 -18.69
C ALA A 169 -9.48 18.89 -17.20
N LEU A 170 -9.21 17.92 -16.32
CA LEU A 170 -9.18 18.15 -14.86
C LEU A 170 -7.78 18.06 -14.24
N PHE A 171 -6.99 17.06 -14.63
CA PHE A 171 -5.79 16.67 -13.86
C PHE A 171 -4.53 17.50 -14.16
N GLY A 172 -3.75 17.80 -13.13
CA GLY A 172 -2.45 18.45 -13.26
C GLY A 172 -1.38 17.79 -12.39
N ASP A 173 -0.14 18.27 -12.52
CA ASP A 173 1.01 17.75 -11.80
C ASP A 173 1.29 18.59 -10.56
N GLY A 174 1.77 17.96 -9.49
CA GLY A 174 2.14 18.67 -8.28
C GLY A 174 2.49 17.75 -7.12
N ALA A 175 3.18 18.33 -6.14
CA ALA A 175 3.47 17.66 -4.88
C ALA A 175 3.25 18.59 -3.69
N ALA A 176 2.87 17.99 -2.56
CA ALA A 176 2.74 18.64 -1.27
C ALA A 176 3.38 17.77 -0.19
N ALA A 177 3.87 18.41 0.87
CA ALA A 177 4.42 17.72 2.01
C ALA A 177 3.97 18.35 3.33
N ILE A 178 3.90 17.54 4.39
CA ILE A 178 3.49 17.95 5.73
C ILE A 178 4.24 17.14 6.79
N ILE A 179 4.54 17.73 7.94
CA ILE A 179 5.14 17.00 9.06
C ILE A 179 4.09 16.80 10.14
N VAL A 180 3.89 15.55 10.53
CA VAL A 180 2.93 15.13 11.56
C VAL A 180 3.71 14.57 12.75
N GLY A 181 3.34 14.98 13.96
CA GLY A 181 3.94 14.50 15.20
C GLY A 181 2.95 14.58 16.35
N SER A 182 3.15 13.75 17.37
CA SER A 182 2.49 13.93 18.66
C SER A 182 3.41 14.73 19.59
N ASP A 183 2.78 15.38 20.57
CA ASP A 183 3.45 16.04 21.70
C ASP A 183 4.54 17.02 21.22
N PRO A 184 4.15 18.10 20.51
CA PRO A 184 5.09 19.03 19.91
C PRO A 184 5.91 19.78 20.98
N ASP A 185 7.20 19.97 20.72
CA ASP A 185 8.04 20.85 21.51
C ASP A 185 7.77 22.30 21.08
N LEU A 186 6.84 22.95 21.77
CA LEU A 186 6.37 24.32 21.47
C LEU A 186 7.48 25.39 21.54
N SER A 187 8.67 25.06 22.03
CA SER A 187 9.83 25.97 21.98
C SER A 187 10.48 26.04 20.58
N THR A 188 10.31 24.99 19.78
CA THR A 188 10.92 24.85 18.45
C THR A 188 9.92 24.52 17.34
N GLU A 189 8.75 23.99 17.70
CA GLU A 189 7.73 23.53 16.78
C GLU A 189 6.48 24.40 16.89
N HIS A 190 5.88 24.70 15.74
CA HIS A 190 4.70 25.55 15.63
C HIS A 190 3.56 24.76 15.00
N PRO A 191 2.73 24.06 15.79
CA PRO A 191 1.60 23.30 15.28
C PRO A 191 0.67 24.19 14.46
N LEU A 192 0.19 23.67 13.33
CA LEU A 192 -0.73 24.39 12.43
C LEU A 192 -2.17 23.90 12.62
N PHE A 193 -2.35 22.58 12.72
CA PHE A 193 -3.64 21.91 12.89
C PHE A 193 -3.42 20.67 13.78
N GLU A 194 -4.45 20.27 14.54
CA GLU A 194 -4.49 18.98 15.24
C GLU A 194 -5.39 18.02 14.45
N ILE A 195 -4.93 16.78 14.26
CA ILE A 195 -5.71 15.71 13.63
C ILE A 195 -6.45 14.97 14.76
N VAL A 196 -7.75 15.19 14.88
CA VAL A 196 -8.52 14.72 16.05
C VAL A 196 -9.10 13.32 15.82
N SER A 197 -9.70 13.10 14.66
CA SER A 197 -10.22 11.78 14.27
C SER A 197 -10.22 11.63 12.76
N SER A 198 -10.28 10.40 12.28
CA SER A 198 -10.34 10.09 10.86
C SER A 198 -11.15 8.82 10.61
N ASN A 199 -11.87 8.80 9.50
CA ASN A 199 -12.76 7.69 9.13
C ASN A 199 -12.76 7.50 7.61
N GLN A 200 -12.91 6.25 7.20
CA GLN A 200 -13.13 5.89 5.81
C GLN A 200 -14.55 5.34 5.61
N THR A 201 -15.19 5.66 4.49
CA THR A 201 -16.50 5.11 4.13
C THR A 201 -16.56 4.76 2.65
N ILE A 202 -16.97 3.54 2.33
CA ILE A 202 -17.29 3.13 0.96
C ILE A 202 -18.76 3.47 0.70
N VAL A 203 -19.05 4.20 -0.39
CA VAL A 203 -20.44 4.42 -0.80
C VAL A 203 -20.99 3.12 -1.40
N PRO A 204 -22.07 2.53 -0.85
CA PRO A 204 -22.59 1.25 -1.33
C PRO A 204 -22.98 1.28 -2.81
N ASP A 205 -22.77 0.17 -3.52
CA ASP A 205 -23.18 -0.05 -4.91
C ASP A 205 -22.62 0.95 -5.93
N THR A 206 -21.48 1.57 -5.64
CA THR A 206 -20.85 2.59 -6.50
C THR A 206 -19.39 2.30 -6.83
N GLU A 207 -18.95 1.06 -6.68
CA GLU A 207 -17.52 0.72 -6.74
C GLU A 207 -16.90 0.95 -8.12
N MET A 208 -17.70 0.79 -9.17
CA MET A 208 -17.29 1.06 -10.55
C MET A 208 -17.53 2.52 -10.97
N ALA A 209 -18.10 3.37 -10.10
CA ALA A 209 -18.41 4.75 -10.44
C ALA A 209 -17.13 5.60 -10.66
N MET A 210 -16.02 5.20 -10.07
CA MET A 210 -14.71 5.79 -10.34
C MET A 210 -13.63 4.72 -10.21
N SER A 211 -12.86 4.52 -11.28
CA SER A 211 -11.78 3.52 -11.32
C SER A 211 -10.56 3.98 -12.13
N LEU A 212 -9.41 3.42 -11.78
CA LEU A 212 -8.14 3.54 -12.49
C LEU A 212 -7.59 2.13 -12.69
N ASN A 213 -7.43 1.70 -13.94
CA ASN A 213 -6.91 0.38 -14.27
C ASN A 213 -5.55 0.51 -14.94
N LEU A 214 -4.57 -0.29 -14.49
CA LEU A 214 -3.24 -0.28 -15.08
C LEU A 214 -3.16 -1.26 -16.25
N ARG A 215 -2.80 -0.73 -17.42
CA ARG A 215 -2.71 -1.46 -18.70
C ARG A 215 -1.43 -1.09 -19.44
N GLU A 216 -1.14 -1.77 -20.55
CA GLU A 216 0.01 -1.50 -21.44
C GLU A 216 -0.02 -0.08 -22.05
N GLU A 217 -1.21 0.51 -22.18
CA GLU A 217 -1.41 1.89 -22.64
C GLU A 217 -1.13 2.94 -21.54
N GLY A 218 -0.93 2.51 -20.29
CA GLY A 218 -0.82 3.35 -19.10
C GLY A 218 -2.03 3.19 -18.17
N LEU A 219 -2.24 4.17 -17.29
CA LEU A 219 -3.33 4.14 -16.31
C LEU A 219 -4.63 4.66 -16.93
N THR A 220 -5.61 3.79 -17.18
CA THR A 220 -6.91 4.15 -17.78
C THR A 220 -7.86 4.64 -16.69
N PHE A 221 -8.39 5.85 -16.85
CA PHE A 221 -9.34 6.46 -15.91
C PHE A 221 -10.78 6.30 -16.41
N HIS A 222 -11.66 5.86 -15.52
CA HIS A 222 -13.10 5.85 -15.72
C HIS A 222 -13.81 6.67 -14.65
N LEU A 223 -14.76 7.50 -15.07
CA LEU A 223 -15.56 8.33 -14.19
C LEU A 223 -17.02 8.35 -14.63
N HIS A 224 -17.89 7.80 -13.80
CA HIS A 224 -19.33 7.83 -14.02
C HIS A 224 -19.89 9.24 -13.82
N LYS A 225 -20.76 9.68 -14.73
CA LYS A 225 -21.33 11.04 -14.73
C LYS A 225 -22.08 11.41 -13.44
N ASP A 226 -22.61 10.42 -12.74
CA ASP A 226 -23.44 10.61 -11.53
C ASP A 226 -22.63 10.65 -10.24
N VAL A 227 -21.29 10.54 -10.28
CA VAL A 227 -20.43 10.63 -9.08
C VAL A 227 -20.72 11.87 -8.23
N PRO A 228 -20.91 13.09 -8.77
CA PRO A 228 -21.28 14.25 -7.95
C PRO A 228 -22.59 14.08 -7.19
N LYS A 229 -23.59 13.43 -7.81
CA LYS A 229 -24.87 13.13 -7.19
C LYS A 229 -24.71 12.06 -6.10
N MET A 230 -23.99 10.98 -6.39
CA MET A 230 -23.73 9.91 -5.43
C MET A 230 -23.02 10.42 -4.17
N ILE A 231 -22.05 11.33 -4.31
CA ILE A 231 -21.40 12.00 -3.16
C ILE A 231 -22.42 12.84 -2.39
N SER A 232 -23.20 13.67 -3.08
CA SER A 232 -24.22 14.54 -2.49
C SER A 232 -25.24 13.75 -1.65
N GLU A 233 -25.66 12.59 -2.12
CA GLU A 233 -26.66 11.78 -1.44
C GLU A 233 -26.13 11.15 -0.13
N ASN A 234 -24.81 10.93 -0.02
CA ASN A 234 -24.20 10.21 1.09
C ASN A 234 -23.41 11.08 2.08
N ILE A 235 -22.95 12.27 1.66
CA ILE A 235 -21.98 13.09 2.43
C ILE A 235 -22.46 13.46 3.84
N GLU A 236 -23.75 13.77 4.01
CA GLU A 236 -24.30 14.18 5.32
C GLU A 236 -24.28 13.03 6.34
N SER A 237 -24.53 11.79 5.89
CA SER A 237 -24.47 10.61 6.75
C SER A 237 -23.05 10.31 7.20
N VAL A 238 -22.09 10.40 6.26
CA VAL A 238 -20.65 10.22 6.55
C VAL A 238 -20.17 11.26 7.56
N LEU A 239 -20.53 12.51 7.36
CA LEU A 239 -20.22 13.62 8.26
C LEU A 239 -20.73 13.39 9.67
N LYS A 240 -22.02 13.06 9.82
CA LYS A 240 -22.64 12.80 11.13
C LYS A 240 -21.90 11.72 11.90
N HIS A 241 -21.45 10.67 11.22
CA HIS A 241 -20.63 9.64 11.86
C HIS A 241 -19.28 10.18 12.33
N ALA A 242 -18.57 10.90 11.46
CA ALA A 242 -17.22 11.39 11.75
C ALA A 242 -17.16 12.41 12.91
N VAL A 243 -18.16 13.29 13.02
CA VAL A 243 -18.20 14.34 14.05
C VAL A 243 -19.08 13.99 15.26
N SER A 244 -19.75 12.83 15.26
CA SER A 244 -20.63 12.40 16.35
C SER A 244 -19.97 12.47 17.74
N PRO A 245 -18.69 12.06 17.93
CA PRO A 245 -18.04 12.15 19.24
C PRO A 245 -17.90 13.59 19.77
N LEU A 246 -17.95 14.59 18.89
CA LEU A 246 -17.78 16.01 19.23
C LEU A 246 -19.12 16.76 19.37
N GLY A 247 -20.24 16.12 19.04
CA GLY A 247 -21.56 16.74 19.10
C GLY A 247 -21.78 17.90 18.12
N LEU A 248 -20.97 17.98 17.05
CA LEU A 248 -21.07 19.04 16.05
C LEU A 248 -22.24 18.76 15.08
N SER A 249 -23.08 19.77 14.84
CA SER A 249 -24.26 19.64 13.97
C SER A 249 -24.50 20.80 13.00
N ASP A 250 -23.81 21.93 13.18
CA ASP A 250 -23.89 23.08 12.28
C ASP A 250 -22.71 23.06 11.29
N TRP A 251 -23.01 22.79 10.02
CA TRP A 251 -21.99 22.73 8.97
C TRP A 251 -21.32 24.07 8.69
N ASN A 252 -21.99 25.19 8.99
CA ASN A 252 -21.42 26.53 8.83
C ASN A 252 -20.58 26.98 10.02
N SER A 253 -20.54 26.22 11.12
CA SER A 253 -19.58 26.48 12.21
C SER A 253 -18.20 25.86 11.95
N LEU A 254 -18.03 25.15 10.83
CA LEU A 254 -16.78 24.47 10.46
C LEU A 254 -16.02 25.19 9.35
N PHE A 255 -14.69 25.05 9.32
CA PHE A 255 -13.88 25.29 8.13
C PHE A 255 -13.76 24.02 7.29
N TRP A 256 -13.60 24.16 5.97
CA TRP A 256 -13.79 23.05 5.02
C TRP A 256 -12.59 22.86 4.09
N ILE A 257 -12.06 21.63 4.08
CA ILE A 257 -10.98 21.19 3.18
C ILE A 257 -11.55 20.10 2.25
N VAL A 258 -12.25 20.48 1.19
CA VAL A 258 -12.93 19.52 0.30
C VAL A 258 -12.09 19.24 -0.95
N HIS A 259 -11.75 17.98 -1.22
CA HIS A 259 -11.07 17.56 -2.44
C HIS A 259 -11.89 17.96 -3.69
N PRO A 260 -11.32 18.75 -4.60
CA PRO A 260 -12.03 19.24 -5.77
C PRO A 260 -11.89 18.25 -6.92
N GLY A 261 -12.72 17.20 -6.93
CA GLY A 261 -12.81 16.28 -8.07
C GLY A 261 -13.27 16.98 -9.37
N GLY A 262 -13.85 18.17 -9.23
CA GLY A 262 -14.30 19.08 -10.29
C GLY A 262 -15.26 20.10 -9.70
N ARG A 263 -15.68 21.09 -10.49
CA ARG A 263 -16.63 22.13 -10.04
C ARG A 263 -17.95 21.52 -9.52
N ALA A 264 -18.47 20.51 -10.24
CA ALA A 264 -19.74 19.88 -9.91
C ALA A 264 -19.72 19.24 -8.51
N ILE A 265 -18.59 18.71 -8.05
CA ILE A 265 -18.44 18.13 -6.71
C ILE A 265 -18.64 19.21 -5.66
N LEU A 266 -17.89 20.32 -5.77
CA LEU A 266 -17.97 21.44 -4.82
C LEU A 266 -19.38 22.06 -4.80
N ASP A 267 -19.98 22.28 -5.97
CA ASP A 267 -21.32 22.83 -6.10
C ASP A 267 -22.37 21.91 -5.44
N ASN A 268 -22.26 20.59 -5.60
CA ASN A 268 -23.17 19.64 -4.96
C ASN A 268 -22.98 19.57 -3.43
N VAL A 269 -21.74 19.57 -2.93
CA VAL A 269 -21.47 19.60 -1.48
C VAL A 269 -22.02 20.87 -0.84
N GLU A 270 -21.74 22.04 -1.44
CA GLU A 270 -22.23 23.35 -0.98
C GLU A 270 -23.76 23.37 -0.89
N LEU A 271 -24.44 22.91 -1.94
CA LEU A 271 -25.91 22.87 -2.01
C LEU A 271 -26.51 21.88 -1.00
N LYS A 272 -25.95 20.67 -0.91
CA LYS A 272 -26.48 19.60 -0.04
C LYS A 272 -26.41 19.98 1.43
N LEU A 273 -25.26 20.52 1.85
CA LEU A 273 -25.01 20.88 3.25
C LEU A 273 -25.45 22.31 3.58
N LYS A 274 -25.94 23.07 2.58
CA LYS A 274 -26.36 24.47 2.70
C LYS A 274 -25.24 25.34 3.27
N LEU A 275 -24.05 25.18 2.73
CA LEU A 275 -22.88 25.95 3.14
C LEU A 275 -22.99 27.39 2.63
N ASP A 276 -22.49 28.34 3.42
CA ASP A 276 -22.28 29.70 2.96
C ASP A 276 -21.26 29.71 1.80
N LYS A 277 -21.46 30.60 0.82
CA LYS A 277 -20.66 30.63 -0.44
C LYS A 277 -19.14 30.69 -0.23
N GLU A 278 -18.70 31.29 0.87
CA GLU A 278 -17.28 31.45 1.18
C GLU A 278 -16.64 30.20 1.77
N LYS A 279 -17.43 29.22 2.25
CA LYS A 279 -16.90 28.03 2.95
C LYS A 279 -15.98 27.17 2.11
N LEU A 280 -16.21 27.13 0.79
CA LEU A 280 -15.39 26.34 -0.14
C LEU A 280 -14.39 27.20 -0.94
N ARG A 281 -14.13 28.45 -0.53
CA ARG A 281 -13.29 29.40 -1.30
C ARG A 281 -11.86 28.88 -1.53
N ALA A 282 -11.25 28.22 -0.53
CA ALA A 282 -9.92 27.63 -0.66
C ALA A 282 -9.91 26.44 -1.65
N SER A 283 -10.85 25.51 -1.54
CA SER A 283 -11.02 24.41 -2.50
C SER A 283 -11.25 24.90 -3.93
N ARG A 284 -12.08 25.94 -4.10
CA ARG A 284 -12.34 26.59 -5.40
C ARG A 284 -11.10 27.28 -5.95
N HIS A 285 -10.32 27.94 -5.09
CA HIS A 285 -9.06 28.57 -5.47
C HIS A 285 -8.04 27.55 -5.95
N VAL A 286 -7.82 26.48 -5.19
CA VAL A 286 -6.87 25.42 -5.57
C VAL A 286 -7.27 24.77 -6.90
N LEU A 287 -8.56 24.44 -7.08
CA LEU A 287 -9.04 23.93 -8.36
C LEU A 287 -8.80 24.92 -9.51
N SER A 288 -9.00 26.23 -9.27
CA SER A 288 -8.79 27.27 -10.28
C SER A 288 -7.32 27.41 -10.66
N GLU A 289 -6.41 27.46 -9.69
CA GLU A 289 -5.00 27.79 -9.95
C GLU A 289 -4.12 26.58 -10.27
N TYR A 290 -4.53 25.37 -9.87
CA TYR A 290 -3.70 24.17 -10.03
C TYR A 290 -4.42 23.00 -10.72
N GLY A 291 -5.75 23.01 -10.79
CA GLY A 291 -6.54 21.86 -11.24
C GLY A 291 -6.65 20.77 -10.18
N ASN A 292 -7.01 19.56 -10.59
CA ASN A 292 -7.04 18.39 -9.72
C ASN A 292 -5.65 17.71 -9.72
N ILE A 293 -4.91 17.84 -8.63
CA ILE A 293 -3.59 17.22 -8.41
C ILE A 293 -3.73 15.91 -7.61
N THR A 294 -4.87 15.23 -7.73
CA THR A 294 -5.14 13.93 -7.10
C THR A 294 -4.90 13.95 -5.57
N SER A 295 -3.96 13.13 -5.04
CA SER A 295 -3.72 12.97 -3.61
C SER A 295 -3.23 14.25 -2.93
N ALA A 296 -2.47 15.10 -3.64
CA ALA A 296 -1.88 16.33 -3.09
C ALA A 296 -2.91 17.45 -2.87
N CYS A 297 -4.09 17.40 -3.52
CA CYS A 297 -5.09 18.47 -3.48
C CYS A 297 -5.48 18.90 -2.07
N VAL A 298 -5.76 17.95 -1.18
CA VAL A 298 -6.23 18.27 0.18
C VAL A 298 -5.16 18.99 1.00
N LEU A 299 -3.87 18.71 0.75
CA LEU A 299 -2.76 19.41 1.41
C LEU A 299 -2.57 20.82 0.86
N PHE A 300 -2.74 21.03 -0.46
CA PHE A 300 -2.78 22.37 -1.04
C PHE A 300 -3.89 23.22 -0.44
N ILE A 301 -5.07 22.64 -0.24
CA ILE A 301 -6.23 23.36 0.30
C ILE A 301 -6.04 23.67 1.78
N LEU A 302 -5.43 22.76 2.54
CA LEU A 302 -5.06 23.01 3.94
C LEU A 302 -4.08 24.18 4.04
N ASN A 303 -3.06 24.21 3.18
CA ASN A 303 -2.10 25.31 3.11
C ASN A 303 -2.75 26.63 2.67
N GLU A 304 -3.61 26.60 1.66
CA GLU A 304 -4.35 27.79 1.19
C GLU A 304 -5.28 28.34 2.27
N THR A 305 -5.94 27.47 3.02
CA THR A 305 -6.85 27.85 4.11
C THR A 305 -6.11 28.63 5.20
N ARG A 306 -4.95 28.15 5.66
CA ARG A 306 -4.15 28.88 6.65
C ARG A 306 -3.60 30.21 6.11
N ASN A 307 -3.19 30.25 4.84
CA ASN A 307 -2.65 31.46 4.23
C ASN A 307 -3.73 32.55 4.12
N LYS A 308 -4.91 32.19 3.64
CA LYS A 308 -6.07 33.10 3.61
C LYS A 308 -6.48 33.54 5.01
N SER A 309 -6.43 32.62 5.99
CA SER A 309 -6.70 32.95 7.38
C SER A 309 -5.76 34.04 7.89
N LEU A 310 -4.47 33.93 7.56
CA LEU A 310 -3.44 34.92 7.90
C LEU A 310 -3.65 36.25 7.16
N GLU A 311 -3.88 36.21 5.85
CA GLU A 311 -4.15 37.40 5.01
C GLU A 311 -5.36 38.20 5.50
N ASP A 312 -6.43 37.49 5.90
CA ASP A 312 -7.66 38.08 6.40
C ASP A 312 -7.58 38.48 7.89
N GLY A 313 -6.44 38.26 8.56
CA GLY A 313 -6.24 38.58 9.97
C GLY A 313 -7.15 37.80 10.93
N LYS A 314 -7.46 36.54 10.62
CA LYS A 314 -8.30 35.68 11.45
C LYS A 314 -7.55 35.16 12.68
N SER A 315 -8.31 34.77 13.70
CA SER A 315 -7.79 34.36 15.02
C SER A 315 -7.22 32.94 15.09
N THR A 316 -7.48 32.10 14.09
CA THR A 316 -7.01 30.72 14.04
C THR A 316 -6.46 30.38 12.65
N THR A 317 -5.75 29.26 12.51
CA THR A 317 -5.33 28.74 11.20
C THR A 317 -6.49 28.25 10.32
N GLY A 318 -7.70 28.10 10.89
CA GLY A 318 -8.90 27.59 10.23
C GLY A 318 -9.97 28.65 10.01
N GLU A 319 -9.61 29.80 9.45
CA GLU A 319 -10.53 30.90 9.12
C GLU A 319 -11.25 31.53 10.32
N GLY A 320 -10.64 31.46 11.51
CA GLY A 320 -11.23 31.94 12.76
C GLY A 320 -12.22 30.97 13.41
N LEU A 321 -12.31 29.74 12.89
CA LEU A 321 -13.12 28.66 13.44
C LEU A 321 -12.22 27.63 14.11
N ASP A 322 -12.71 27.01 15.19
CA ASP A 322 -11.95 26.02 15.96
C ASP A 322 -11.91 24.65 15.27
N TRP A 323 -13.02 24.25 14.65
CA TRP A 323 -13.20 22.91 14.10
C TRP A 323 -13.34 22.94 12.58
N GLY A 324 -12.79 21.92 11.94
CA GLY A 324 -12.90 21.76 10.49
C GLY A 324 -12.90 20.30 10.08
N VAL A 325 -13.25 20.09 8.82
CA VAL A 325 -13.36 18.76 8.22
C VAL A 325 -12.70 18.75 6.85
N LEU A 326 -11.90 17.70 6.62
CA LEU A 326 -11.23 17.41 5.38
C LEU A 326 -11.87 16.19 4.71
N PHE A 327 -12.15 16.32 3.40
CA PHE A 327 -12.77 15.28 2.57
C PHE A 327 -11.89 14.91 1.38
N GLY A 328 -11.61 13.62 1.23
CA GLY A 328 -11.02 13.02 0.04
C GLY A 328 -12.01 12.07 -0.66
N PHE A 329 -12.03 12.08 -1.99
CA PHE A 329 -12.85 11.16 -2.80
C PHE A 329 -11.95 10.29 -3.67
N GLY A 330 -12.19 8.98 -3.67
CA GLY A 330 -11.29 7.98 -4.23
C GLY A 330 -11.97 6.87 -5.02
N PRO A 331 -11.22 6.10 -5.85
CA PRO A 331 -11.75 4.95 -6.56
C PRO A 331 -12.57 4.01 -5.67
N GLY A 332 -13.61 3.40 -6.22
CA GLY A 332 -14.59 2.66 -5.43
C GLY A 332 -15.65 3.53 -4.77
N LEU A 333 -15.67 4.82 -5.15
CA LEU A 333 -16.32 5.92 -4.44
C LEU A 333 -16.09 5.84 -2.93
N THR A 334 -14.81 5.81 -2.56
CA THR A 334 -14.36 5.84 -1.17
C THR A 334 -14.26 7.29 -0.70
N ILE A 335 -14.85 7.59 0.46
CA ILE A 335 -14.81 8.90 1.11
C ILE A 335 -13.90 8.79 2.34
N GLU A 336 -12.81 9.56 2.34
CA GLU A 336 -11.95 9.74 3.52
C GLU A 336 -12.34 11.04 4.24
N THR A 337 -12.58 10.97 5.54
CA THR A 337 -12.92 12.12 6.37
C THR A 337 -11.88 12.29 7.47
N VAL A 338 -11.35 13.50 7.64
CA VAL A 338 -10.46 13.85 8.75
C VAL A 338 -11.03 15.04 9.49
N VAL A 339 -11.22 14.92 10.80
CA VAL A 339 -11.64 16.01 11.67
C VAL A 339 -10.40 16.72 12.19
N LEU A 340 -10.36 18.03 11.95
CA LEU A 340 -9.25 18.91 12.26
C LEU A 340 -9.66 19.91 13.33
N ARG A 341 -8.70 20.25 14.19
CA ARG A 341 -8.79 21.42 15.07
C ARG A 341 -7.75 22.44 14.64
N SER A 342 -8.17 23.69 14.50
CA SER A 342 -7.26 24.80 14.19
C SER A 342 -6.50 25.23 15.44
N GLN A 343 -5.34 25.85 15.25
CA GLN A 343 -4.54 26.38 16.35
C GLN A 343 -4.90 27.85 16.60
N PRO A 344 -5.29 28.23 17.84
CA PRO A 344 -5.54 29.62 18.22
C PRO A 344 -4.25 30.33 18.66
N VAL A 345 -4.25 31.67 18.66
CA VAL A 345 -3.20 32.47 19.34
C VAL A 345 -3.24 32.33 20.87
N ALA A 346 -4.33 31.80 21.46
CA ALA A 346 -4.34 31.30 22.85
C ALA A 346 -5.62 30.51 23.16
N LYS A 347 -5.49 29.20 23.38
CA LYS A 347 -6.24 28.33 24.33
C LYS A 347 -6.20 26.85 23.89
N THR A 348 -5.86 25.97 24.83
CA THR A 348 -5.98 24.52 24.69
C THR A 348 -7.33 24.04 25.26
N VAL A 349 -8.10 23.31 24.46
CA VAL A 349 -9.13 22.36 24.91
C VAL A 349 -8.42 21.05 25.24
N ASP A 350 -8.94 20.29 26.20
CA ASP A 350 -8.36 19.02 26.66
C ASP A 350 -8.60 17.87 25.66
N VAL A 351 -7.80 17.84 24.58
CA VAL A 351 -7.78 16.76 23.56
C VAL A 351 -7.15 15.48 24.10
N GLU A 352 -6.39 15.57 25.18
CA GLU A 352 -5.70 14.43 25.79
C GLU A 352 -6.70 13.40 26.35
N THR A 353 -7.81 13.85 26.94
CA THR A 353 -8.90 12.96 27.37
C THR A 353 -9.53 12.20 26.18
N ILE A 354 -9.67 12.82 25.01
CA ILE A 354 -10.19 12.16 23.79
C ILE A 354 -9.19 11.09 23.32
N ARG A 355 -7.89 11.42 23.27
CA ARG A 355 -6.83 10.49 22.88
C ARG A 355 -6.77 9.27 23.81
N GLN A 356 -6.83 9.47 25.13
CA GLN A 356 -6.78 8.38 26.12
C GLN A 356 -7.98 7.44 26.03
N THR A 357 -9.17 7.98 25.71
CA THR A 357 -10.38 7.15 25.58
C THR A 357 -10.41 6.33 24.28
N GLN A 358 -9.67 6.74 23.26
CA GLN A 358 -9.62 6.09 21.95
C GLN A 358 -8.56 4.98 21.82
N ARG A 359 -7.60 4.87 22.76
CA ARG A 359 -6.47 3.92 22.68
C ARG A 359 -6.70 2.60 23.41
N ALA A 360 -6.02 1.55 22.94
CA ALA A 360 -5.92 0.28 23.67
C ALA A 360 -4.87 0.38 24.80
N GLN A 361 -4.90 -0.56 25.75
CA GLN A 361 -3.95 -0.58 26.87
C GLN A 361 -2.82 -1.62 26.68
N GLY A 362 -3.14 -2.78 26.13
CA GLY A 362 -2.21 -3.88 25.90
C GLY A 362 -1.51 -3.85 24.55
N LEU A 363 -0.50 -4.72 24.41
CA LEU A 363 0.22 -4.92 23.16
C LEU A 363 -0.68 -5.56 22.09
N ALA A 364 -0.37 -5.28 20.84
CA ALA A 364 -0.96 -5.98 19.70
C ALA A 364 -0.63 -7.47 19.77
N THR A 365 -1.63 -8.31 19.59
CA THR A 365 -1.51 -9.77 19.59
C THR A 365 -2.03 -10.36 18.29
N ILE A 366 -1.34 -11.38 17.77
CA ILE A 366 -1.83 -12.22 16.67
C ILE A 366 -2.82 -13.21 17.28
N LEU A 367 -4.09 -13.14 16.87
CA LEU A 367 -5.20 -13.91 17.42
C LEU A 367 -5.55 -15.15 16.58
N ALA A 368 -5.27 -15.12 15.28
CA ALA A 368 -5.55 -16.22 14.37
C ALA A 368 -4.71 -16.13 13.10
N ILE A 369 -4.49 -17.27 12.42
CA ILE A 369 -3.71 -17.37 11.19
C ILE A 369 -4.37 -18.35 10.21
N GLY A 370 -4.64 -17.90 8.99
CA GLY A 370 -5.13 -18.73 7.89
C GLY A 370 -4.19 -18.70 6.69
N THR A 371 -4.05 -19.82 5.99
CA THR A 371 -3.22 -19.92 4.77
C THR A 371 -3.97 -20.61 3.63
N ALA A 372 -3.71 -20.19 2.40
CA ALA A 372 -4.30 -20.75 1.18
C ALA A 372 -3.29 -20.79 0.03
N THR A 373 -3.45 -21.77 -0.84
CA THR A 373 -2.65 -21.95 -2.07
C THR A 373 -3.59 -22.33 -3.20
N PRO A 374 -3.27 -22.00 -4.46
CA PRO A 374 -4.01 -22.53 -5.61
C PRO A 374 -3.96 -24.05 -5.67
N PHE A 375 -4.86 -24.65 -6.46
CA PHE A 375 -4.99 -26.10 -6.57
C PHE A 375 -3.89 -26.77 -7.41
N ASN A 376 -3.32 -26.07 -8.41
CA ASN A 376 -2.32 -26.65 -9.30
C ASN A 376 -0.96 -26.70 -8.60
N CYS A 377 -0.43 -27.90 -8.42
CA CYS A 377 0.82 -28.19 -7.73
C CYS A 377 1.84 -28.77 -8.72
N ILE A 378 3.05 -28.20 -8.75
CA ILE A 378 4.14 -28.67 -9.61
C ILE A 378 5.33 -29.07 -8.72
N HIS A 379 5.85 -30.28 -8.93
CA HIS A 379 7.04 -30.76 -8.25
C HIS A 379 8.30 -30.14 -8.87
N GLN A 380 9.24 -29.74 -8.01
CA GLN A 380 10.46 -29.06 -8.43
C GLN A 380 11.36 -29.94 -9.31
N ALA A 381 11.33 -31.26 -9.07
CA ALA A 381 12.06 -32.24 -9.87
C ALA A 381 11.63 -32.26 -11.35
N ASP A 382 10.35 -31.96 -11.62
CA ASP A 382 9.76 -31.95 -12.95
C ASP A 382 9.68 -30.55 -13.57
N TYR A 383 9.92 -29.50 -12.76
CA TYR A 383 9.67 -28.12 -13.14
C TYR A 383 10.53 -27.66 -14.32
N ALA A 384 11.78 -28.12 -14.43
CA ALA A 384 12.64 -27.76 -15.55
C ALA A 384 12.12 -28.30 -16.90
N ASP A 385 11.54 -29.51 -16.91
CA ASP A 385 10.93 -30.09 -18.10
C ASP A 385 9.62 -29.39 -18.44
N TYR A 386 8.76 -29.18 -17.43
CA TYR A 386 7.52 -28.40 -17.58
C TYR A 386 7.79 -27.00 -18.16
N TYR A 387 8.65 -26.23 -17.49
CA TYR A 387 8.91 -24.83 -17.82
C TYR A 387 9.46 -24.67 -19.24
N PHE A 388 10.50 -25.44 -19.61
CA PHE A 388 11.08 -25.35 -20.97
C PHE A 388 10.12 -25.84 -22.05
N ARG A 389 9.18 -26.74 -21.73
CA ARG A 389 8.14 -27.17 -22.67
C ARG A 389 7.09 -26.09 -22.88
N VAL A 390 6.51 -25.55 -21.81
CA VAL A 390 5.43 -24.54 -21.92
C VAL A 390 5.93 -23.22 -22.51
N THR A 391 7.21 -22.88 -22.30
CA THR A 391 7.86 -21.73 -22.93
C THR A 391 8.46 -22.02 -24.31
N LYS A 392 8.20 -23.20 -24.89
CA LYS A 392 8.72 -23.65 -26.20
C LYS A 392 10.24 -23.48 -26.34
N SER A 393 10.96 -23.65 -25.25
CA SER A 393 12.39 -23.37 -25.12
C SER A 393 13.25 -24.64 -25.06
N GLU A 394 12.69 -25.82 -25.35
CA GLU A 394 13.40 -27.10 -25.28
C GLU A 394 14.66 -27.17 -26.18
N HIS A 395 14.72 -26.34 -27.22
CA HIS A 395 15.89 -26.16 -28.07
C HIS A 395 17.11 -25.55 -27.34
N MET A 396 16.90 -24.86 -26.21
CA MET A 396 17.94 -24.26 -25.38
C MET A 396 18.52 -25.27 -24.37
N THR A 397 19.09 -26.36 -24.86
CA THR A 397 19.51 -27.53 -24.05
C THR A 397 20.48 -27.18 -22.91
N ASN A 398 21.52 -26.39 -23.18
CA ASN A 398 22.50 -25.95 -22.17
C ASN A 398 21.85 -25.14 -21.05
N LEU A 399 20.90 -24.27 -21.41
CA LEU A 399 20.18 -23.44 -20.45
C LEU A 399 19.22 -24.28 -19.61
N LYS A 400 18.56 -25.29 -20.21
CA LYS A 400 17.72 -26.26 -19.52
C LYS A 400 18.51 -27.06 -18.48
N GLU A 401 19.69 -27.56 -18.83
CA GLU A 401 20.57 -28.25 -17.89
C GLU A 401 21.02 -27.33 -16.74
N LYS A 402 21.35 -26.07 -17.04
CA LYS A 402 21.68 -25.08 -16.03
C LYS A 402 20.49 -24.83 -15.09
N PHE A 403 19.29 -24.69 -15.64
CA PHE A 403 18.07 -24.47 -14.88
C PHE A 403 17.71 -25.69 -14.00
N LYS A 404 17.90 -26.91 -14.49
CA LYS A 404 17.77 -28.13 -13.69
C LYS A 404 18.70 -28.12 -12.47
N ARG A 405 19.98 -27.78 -12.65
CA ARG A 405 20.94 -27.62 -11.54
C ARG A 405 20.55 -26.51 -10.56
N ILE A 406 19.89 -25.45 -11.03
CA ILE A 406 19.34 -24.40 -10.16
C ILE A 406 18.21 -25.01 -9.32
N CYS A 407 17.23 -25.65 -9.96
CA CYS A 407 16.09 -26.31 -9.32
C CYS A 407 16.53 -27.28 -8.22
N ASP A 408 17.50 -28.16 -8.51
CA ASP A 408 18.05 -29.15 -7.57
C ASP A 408 18.66 -28.50 -6.30
N LYS A 409 19.18 -27.28 -6.42
CA LYS A 409 19.85 -26.56 -5.32
C LYS A 409 18.91 -25.65 -4.52
N THR A 410 17.67 -25.47 -4.96
CA THR A 410 16.71 -24.55 -4.31
C THR A 410 16.21 -25.02 -2.94
N MET A 411 16.30 -26.33 -2.63
CA MET A 411 15.59 -27.02 -1.53
C MET A 411 14.07 -27.10 -1.67
N ILE A 412 13.49 -26.55 -2.74
CA ILE A 412 12.07 -26.61 -3.02
C ILE A 412 11.74 -28.02 -3.51
N LYS A 413 10.68 -28.62 -2.96
CA LYS A 413 10.15 -29.92 -3.42
C LYS A 413 8.94 -29.72 -4.32
N LYS A 414 8.08 -28.76 -4.00
CA LYS A 414 6.86 -28.47 -4.76
C LYS A 414 6.46 -27.00 -4.59
N ARG A 415 5.66 -26.50 -5.53
CA ARG A 415 5.08 -25.15 -5.53
C ARG A 415 3.66 -25.19 -6.08
N PHE A 416 2.88 -24.18 -5.72
CA PHE A 416 1.53 -23.99 -6.22
C PHE A 416 1.48 -22.79 -7.16
N THR A 417 0.64 -22.83 -8.19
CA THR A 417 0.49 -21.71 -9.13
C THR A 417 -0.90 -21.63 -9.74
N PHE A 418 -1.40 -20.43 -10.04
CA PHE A 418 -2.58 -20.25 -10.87
C PHE A 418 -2.35 -20.62 -12.34
N LEU A 419 -1.10 -20.56 -12.81
CA LEU A 419 -0.79 -20.81 -14.21
C LEU A 419 -0.94 -22.29 -14.55
N THR A 420 -1.84 -22.58 -15.48
CA THR A 420 -2.00 -23.92 -16.06
C THR A 420 -1.38 -23.96 -17.45
N GLU A 421 -1.03 -25.16 -17.93
CA GLU A 421 -0.53 -25.34 -19.29
C GLU A 421 -1.55 -24.90 -20.34
N GLU A 422 -2.85 -25.05 -20.07
CA GLU A 422 -3.94 -24.58 -20.94
C GLU A 422 -3.96 -23.05 -21.03
N PHE A 423 -3.96 -22.36 -19.88
CA PHE A 423 -3.92 -20.90 -19.85
C PHE A 423 -2.69 -20.34 -20.58
N LEU A 424 -1.52 -20.96 -20.39
CA LEU A 424 -0.28 -20.56 -21.06
C LEU A 424 -0.29 -20.83 -22.58
N LYS A 425 -1.02 -21.85 -23.04
CA LYS A 425 -1.22 -22.11 -24.49
C LYS A 425 -2.11 -21.06 -25.14
N GLU A 426 -3.14 -20.63 -24.44
CA GLU A 426 -4.05 -19.56 -24.90
C GLU A 426 -3.38 -18.18 -24.87
N ASN A 427 -2.37 -18.00 -24.02
CA ASN A 427 -1.67 -16.74 -23.81
C ASN A 427 -0.15 -16.88 -24.06
N PRO A 428 0.27 -17.15 -25.31
CA PRO A 428 1.67 -17.47 -25.63
C PRO A 428 2.65 -16.31 -25.37
N ASN A 429 2.19 -15.06 -25.39
CA ASN A 429 2.98 -13.89 -25.05
C ASN A 429 3.51 -13.92 -23.59
N MET A 430 2.79 -14.54 -22.65
CA MET A 430 3.29 -14.74 -21.28
C MET A 430 4.43 -15.76 -21.19
N CYS A 431 4.53 -16.66 -22.17
CA CYS A 431 5.57 -17.68 -22.28
C CYS A 431 6.82 -17.19 -23.01
N GLU A 432 6.71 -16.08 -23.74
CA GLU A 432 7.85 -15.40 -24.35
C GLU A 432 8.66 -14.63 -23.31
N TYR A 433 9.91 -14.29 -23.63
CA TYR A 433 10.82 -13.70 -22.65
C TYR A 433 10.44 -12.25 -22.26
N MET A 434 10.19 -11.37 -23.25
CA MET A 434 9.93 -9.93 -23.05
C MET A 434 8.80 -9.43 -23.95
N SER A 435 7.81 -10.29 -24.22
CA SER A 435 6.66 -9.93 -25.05
C SER A 435 5.61 -9.18 -24.22
N PRO A 436 4.96 -8.13 -24.76
CA PRO A 436 3.86 -7.46 -24.08
C PRO A 436 2.79 -8.45 -23.62
N SER A 437 2.54 -8.46 -22.32
CA SER A 437 1.66 -9.43 -21.68
C SER A 437 1.06 -8.91 -20.37
N LEU A 438 1.29 -7.65 -20.02
CA LEU A 438 0.78 -7.06 -18.79
C LEU A 438 -0.75 -7.09 -18.77
N ASN A 439 -1.41 -6.82 -19.88
CA ASN A 439 -2.88 -6.82 -19.91
C ASN A 439 -3.46 -8.19 -19.52
N THR A 440 -2.95 -9.26 -20.14
CA THR A 440 -3.33 -10.64 -19.81
C THR A 440 -3.03 -11.00 -18.36
N ARG A 441 -1.84 -10.61 -17.86
CA ARG A 441 -1.46 -10.85 -16.46
C ARG A 441 -2.39 -10.13 -15.49
N GLN A 442 -2.72 -8.88 -15.78
CA GLN A 442 -3.62 -8.06 -14.98
C GLN A 442 -5.02 -8.70 -14.94
N ASP A 443 -5.57 -9.11 -16.09
CA ASP A 443 -6.90 -9.73 -16.15
C ASP A 443 -7.01 -10.99 -15.26
N LEU A 444 -5.96 -11.80 -15.21
CA LEU A 444 -5.88 -12.94 -14.28
C LEU A 444 -5.76 -12.47 -12.82
N LEU A 445 -4.78 -11.60 -12.54
CA LEU A 445 -4.35 -11.27 -11.18
C LEU A 445 -5.37 -10.45 -10.40
N VAL A 446 -6.04 -9.49 -11.04
CA VAL A 446 -7.03 -8.62 -10.37
C VAL A 446 -8.21 -9.42 -9.81
N THR A 447 -8.47 -10.62 -10.35
CA THR A 447 -9.50 -11.53 -9.85
C THR A 447 -8.92 -12.61 -8.94
N ALA A 448 -7.80 -13.23 -9.32
CA ALA A 448 -7.24 -14.38 -8.62
C ALA A 448 -6.69 -14.02 -7.23
N VAL A 449 -6.01 -12.88 -7.10
CA VAL A 449 -5.33 -12.46 -5.86
C VAL A 449 -6.32 -12.17 -4.73
N PRO A 450 -7.40 -11.39 -4.91
CA PRO A 450 -8.39 -11.19 -3.84
C PRO A 450 -9.13 -12.47 -3.45
N ASN A 451 -9.37 -13.39 -4.40
CA ASN A 451 -10.00 -14.68 -4.11
C ASN A 451 -9.10 -15.60 -3.28
N LEU A 452 -7.79 -15.65 -3.57
CA LEU A 452 -6.85 -16.41 -2.74
C LEU A 452 -6.74 -15.80 -1.34
N GLY A 453 -6.68 -14.47 -1.26
CA GLY A 453 -6.74 -13.73 0.01
C GLY A 453 -8.01 -14.03 0.81
N LYS A 454 -9.17 -14.15 0.14
CA LYS A 454 -10.44 -14.55 0.76
C LYS A 454 -10.36 -15.93 1.39
N GLU A 455 -9.79 -16.92 0.70
CA GLU A 455 -9.66 -18.28 1.26
C GLU A 455 -8.79 -18.29 2.52
N ALA A 456 -7.67 -17.56 2.52
CA ALA A 456 -6.83 -17.43 3.71
C ALA A 456 -7.55 -16.68 4.84
N ALA A 457 -8.24 -15.58 4.51
CA ALA A 457 -8.98 -14.77 5.48
C ALA A 457 -10.15 -15.53 6.11
N ILE A 458 -10.88 -16.35 5.35
CA ILE A 458 -11.94 -17.20 5.89
C ILE A 458 -11.37 -18.14 6.95
N LYS A 459 -10.26 -18.83 6.67
CA LYS A 459 -9.62 -19.72 7.65
C LYS A 459 -9.17 -18.98 8.92
N ALA A 460 -8.61 -17.78 8.76
CA ALA A 460 -8.21 -16.95 9.90
C ALA A 460 -9.43 -16.49 10.73
N ILE A 461 -10.53 -16.11 10.08
CA ILE A 461 -11.78 -15.70 10.74
C ILE A 461 -12.45 -16.88 11.45
N GLU A 462 -12.46 -18.06 10.81
CA GLU A 462 -12.98 -19.30 11.39
C GLU A 462 -12.19 -19.70 12.63
N GLU A 463 -10.85 -19.66 12.57
CA GLU A 463 -10.00 -19.89 13.73
C GLU A 463 -10.22 -18.85 14.84
N TRP A 464 -10.36 -17.58 14.48
CA TRP A 464 -10.58 -16.51 15.45
C TRP A 464 -11.90 -16.71 16.23
N GLY A 465 -12.90 -17.37 15.64
CA GLY A 465 -14.13 -17.75 16.34
C GLY A 465 -15.09 -16.59 16.65
N VAL A 466 -14.75 -15.35 16.26
CA VAL A 466 -15.54 -14.14 16.48
C VAL A 466 -16.20 -13.67 15.17
N SER A 467 -17.36 -13.02 15.27
CA SER A 467 -18.05 -12.46 14.09
C SER A 467 -17.15 -11.51 13.30
N ARG A 468 -17.04 -11.74 11.99
CA ARG A 468 -16.31 -10.87 11.05
C ARG A 468 -16.78 -9.40 11.07
N SER A 469 -17.99 -9.11 11.56
CA SER A 469 -18.49 -7.73 11.74
C SER A 469 -17.68 -6.92 12.76
N ARG A 470 -16.87 -7.59 13.60
CA ARG A 470 -15.96 -6.98 14.56
C ARG A 470 -14.63 -6.54 13.94
N ILE A 471 -14.34 -6.91 12.69
CA ILE A 471 -13.15 -6.44 11.96
C ILE A 471 -13.34 -4.96 11.67
N THR A 472 -12.44 -4.14 12.20
CA THR A 472 -12.47 -2.67 12.04
C THR A 472 -11.49 -2.17 11.00
N HIS A 473 -10.42 -2.94 10.74
CA HIS A 473 -9.37 -2.58 9.78
C HIS A 473 -9.03 -3.75 8.87
N LEU A 474 -8.64 -3.43 7.62
CA LEU A 474 -8.09 -4.37 6.65
C LEU A 474 -6.77 -3.84 6.08
N ILE A 475 -5.69 -4.58 6.25
CA ILE A 475 -4.43 -4.37 5.55
C ILE A 475 -4.30 -5.45 4.48
N PHE A 476 -4.17 -5.06 3.21
CA PHE A 476 -3.96 -6.01 2.11
C PHE A 476 -2.62 -5.73 1.43
N CYS A 477 -1.76 -6.73 1.33
CA CYS A 477 -0.44 -6.66 0.70
C CYS A 477 -0.38 -7.59 -0.53
N THR A 478 0.11 -7.07 -1.64
CA THR A 478 0.40 -7.87 -2.84
C THR A 478 1.44 -7.18 -3.74
N THR A 479 2.29 -7.98 -4.37
CA THR A 479 3.17 -7.59 -5.48
C THR A 479 2.58 -8.04 -6.84
N SER A 480 1.41 -8.66 -6.83
CA SER A 480 0.76 -9.27 -7.98
C SER A 480 -0.57 -8.57 -8.27
N GLY A 481 -0.62 -7.88 -9.41
CA GLY A 481 -1.80 -7.13 -9.85
C GLY A 481 -1.85 -5.73 -9.23
N ILE A 482 -2.24 -4.73 -10.03
CA ILE A 482 -2.61 -3.40 -9.53
C ILE A 482 -3.94 -2.99 -10.13
N ASP A 483 -4.88 -2.62 -9.27
CA ASP A 483 -6.14 -2.04 -9.70
C ASP A 483 -6.64 -1.00 -8.69
N MET A 484 -7.49 -0.09 -9.15
CA MET A 484 -8.19 0.88 -8.30
C MET A 484 -9.66 0.95 -8.74
N PRO A 485 -10.62 0.41 -7.98
CA PRO A 485 -10.49 -0.06 -6.61
C PRO A 485 -9.56 -1.27 -6.43
N GLY A 486 -8.83 -1.28 -5.32
CA GLY A 486 -7.82 -2.29 -5.06
C GLY A 486 -8.34 -3.62 -4.54
N ALA A 487 -7.42 -4.58 -4.42
CA ALA A 487 -7.68 -5.90 -3.87
C ALA A 487 -8.28 -5.85 -2.45
N ASP A 488 -7.96 -4.82 -1.68
CA ASP A 488 -8.56 -4.50 -0.39
C ASP A 488 -10.08 -4.26 -0.50
N LEU A 489 -10.55 -3.49 -1.49
CA LEU A 489 -11.99 -3.27 -1.69
C LEU A 489 -12.68 -4.56 -2.10
N GLN A 490 -12.08 -5.27 -3.06
CA GLN A 490 -12.63 -6.50 -3.58
C GLN A 490 -12.77 -7.53 -2.45
N LEU A 491 -11.75 -7.66 -1.60
CA LEU A 491 -11.79 -8.54 -0.45
C LEU A 491 -12.86 -8.12 0.57
N THR A 492 -12.99 -6.83 0.87
CA THR A 492 -14.06 -6.29 1.74
C THR A 492 -15.44 -6.77 1.26
N LYS A 493 -15.71 -6.74 -0.05
CA LYS A 493 -16.95 -7.25 -0.64
C LYS A 493 -17.06 -8.76 -0.55
N LEU A 494 -16.02 -9.49 -0.94
CA LEU A 494 -15.99 -10.95 -0.94
C LEU A 494 -16.22 -11.55 0.45
N LEU A 495 -15.76 -10.87 1.49
CA LEU A 495 -15.96 -11.24 2.89
C LEU A 495 -17.21 -10.66 3.52
N GLY A 496 -17.88 -9.69 2.88
CA GLY A 496 -19.02 -8.98 3.46
C GLY A 496 -18.65 -8.21 4.73
N LEU A 497 -17.49 -7.53 4.72
CA LEU A 497 -17.09 -6.67 5.83
C LEU A 497 -17.91 -5.38 5.86
N SER A 498 -17.84 -4.67 6.99
CA SER A 498 -18.51 -3.37 7.15
C SER A 498 -18.06 -2.38 6.04
N PRO A 499 -18.97 -1.59 5.44
CA PRO A 499 -18.60 -0.48 4.56
C PRO A 499 -17.78 0.64 5.24
N LEU A 500 -17.72 0.61 6.58
CA LEU A 500 -16.93 1.51 7.42
C LEU A 500 -15.55 0.94 7.79
N VAL A 501 -15.16 -0.21 7.23
CA VAL A 501 -13.83 -0.80 7.50
C VAL A 501 -12.73 0.16 7.01
N ASN A 502 -11.78 0.46 7.87
CA ASN A 502 -10.62 1.28 7.53
C ASN A 502 -9.60 0.43 6.78
N ARG A 503 -9.22 0.82 5.56
CA ARG A 503 -8.35 0.01 4.70
C ARG A 503 -6.97 0.63 4.51
N LEU A 504 -5.98 -0.25 4.35
CA LEU A 504 -4.63 0.06 3.87
C LEU A 504 -4.26 -0.96 2.79
N MET A 505 -4.17 -0.50 1.55
CA MET A 505 -3.72 -1.29 0.41
C MET A 505 -2.22 -1.05 0.19
N ILE A 506 -1.44 -2.12 0.18
CA ILE A 506 0.02 -2.10 0.04
C ILE A 506 0.38 -2.86 -1.23
N TYR A 507 0.51 -2.13 -2.34
CA TYR A 507 0.98 -2.67 -3.60
C TYR A 507 2.52 -2.59 -3.69
N GLN A 508 3.11 -3.58 -4.37
CA GLN A 508 4.49 -3.52 -4.85
C GLN A 508 5.53 -3.10 -3.79
N GLN A 509 5.54 -3.84 -2.68
CA GLN A 509 6.61 -3.75 -1.67
C GLN A 509 7.57 -4.95 -1.73
N GLY A 510 7.17 -6.04 -2.41
CA GLY A 510 7.96 -7.25 -2.51
C GLY A 510 8.04 -8.02 -1.20
N CYS A 511 9.11 -8.80 -1.07
CA CYS A 511 9.19 -9.90 -0.11
C CYS A 511 9.22 -9.50 1.37
N PHE A 512 9.53 -8.23 1.70
CA PHE A 512 9.50 -7.74 3.09
C PHE A 512 8.08 -7.30 3.54
N ALA A 513 7.11 -7.21 2.63
CA ALA A 513 5.82 -6.58 2.91
C ALA A 513 4.99 -7.27 4.00
N GLY A 514 5.23 -8.56 4.28
CA GLY A 514 4.60 -9.26 5.40
C GLY A 514 5.04 -8.68 6.76
N GLY A 515 6.32 -8.30 6.90
CA GLY A 515 6.83 -7.60 8.07
C GLY A 515 6.28 -6.18 8.18
N THR A 516 6.20 -5.46 7.06
CA THR A 516 5.55 -4.13 6.99
C THR A 516 4.09 -4.19 7.43
N ALA A 517 3.35 -5.20 6.98
CA ALA A 517 1.94 -5.38 7.33
C ALA A 517 1.76 -5.63 8.83
N LEU A 518 2.62 -6.45 9.44
CA LEU A 518 2.64 -6.67 10.89
C LEU A 518 2.96 -5.39 11.68
N ARG A 519 3.94 -4.61 11.22
CA ARG A 519 4.31 -3.33 11.84
C ARG A 519 3.13 -2.36 11.84
N LEU A 520 2.46 -2.21 10.71
CA LEU A 520 1.28 -1.35 10.58
C LEU A 520 0.09 -1.88 11.39
N ALA A 521 -0.13 -3.20 11.40
CA ALA A 521 -1.20 -3.81 12.18
C ALA A 521 -1.00 -3.64 13.69
N LYS A 522 0.26 -3.71 14.16
CA LYS A 522 0.60 -3.40 15.55
C LYS A 522 0.16 -1.98 15.91
N ASP A 523 0.56 -1.01 15.11
CA ASP A 523 0.23 0.39 15.38
C ASP A 523 -1.29 0.63 15.36
N LEU A 524 -1.99 0.11 14.36
CA LEU A 524 -3.44 0.26 14.28
C LEU A 524 -4.17 -0.41 15.46
N ALA A 525 -3.74 -1.61 15.85
CA ALA A 525 -4.33 -2.37 16.96
C ALA A 525 -4.18 -1.64 18.31
N GLU A 526 -2.99 -1.09 18.57
CA GLU A 526 -2.67 -0.41 19.82
C GLU A 526 -3.27 1.00 19.88
N ASN A 527 -3.33 1.72 18.76
CA ASN A 527 -3.84 3.09 18.75
C ASN A 527 -5.38 3.17 18.81
N ASN A 528 -6.08 2.10 18.43
CA ASN A 528 -7.54 2.09 18.29
C ASN A 528 -8.16 1.06 19.24
N LYS A 529 -8.81 1.54 20.30
CA LYS A 529 -9.44 0.72 21.33
C LYS A 529 -10.47 -0.24 20.74
N GLY A 530 -10.31 -1.53 21.06
CA GLY A 530 -11.21 -2.59 20.60
C GLY A 530 -11.10 -2.92 19.12
N SER A 531 -10.09 -2.39 18.42
CA SER A 531 -9.87 -2.67 17.00
C SER A 531 -9.43 -4.13 16.77
N ARG A 532 -9.83 -4.66 15.61
CA ARG A 532 -9.41 -5.96 15.10
C ARG A 532 -9.01 -5.77 13.65
N VAL A 533 -7.73 -5.99 13.38
CA VAL A 533 -7.09 -5.75 12.09
C VAL A 533 -6.96 -7.08 11.36
N LEU A 534 -7.66 -7.23 10.25
CA LEU A 534 -7.41 -8.33 9.31
C LEU A 534 -6.24 -7.93 8.42
N VAL A 535 -5.16 -8.70 8.45
CA VAL A 535 -4.01 -8.54 7.55
C VAL A 535 -4.03 -9.67 6.54
N VAL A 536 -3.89 -9.38 5.25
CA VAL A 536 -3.83 -10.36 4.17
C VAL A 536 -2.64 -10.09 3.28
N CYS A 537 -1.78 -11.07 3.10
CA CYS A 537 -0.70 -11.08 2.11
C CYS A 537 -1.06 -12.13 1.05
N SER A 538 -1.17 -11.74 -0.21
CA SER A 538 -1.57 -12.66 -1.29
C SER A 538 -0.81 -12.37 -2.56
N ASP A 539 0.06 -13.30 -2.98
CA ASP A 539 0.96 -13.11 -4.12
C ASP A 539 0.85 -14.28 -5.12
N SER A 540 1.17 -13.99 -6.37
CA SER A 540 1.21 -14.98 -7.47
C SER A 540 2.38 -14.72 -8.41
N MET A 541 3.04 -15.80 -8.83
CA MET A 541 4.13 -15.79 -9.79
C MET A 541 3.69 -15.38 -11.21
N ALA A 542 2.38 -15.32 -11.49
CA ALA A 542 1.88 -14.92 -12.81
C ALA A 542 2.30 -13.49 -13.20
N SER A 543 2.65 -12.63 -12.25
CA SER A 543 3.20 -11.30 -12.52
C SER A 543 4.60 -11.35 -13.15
N ILE A 544 5.40 -12.37 -12.82
CA ILE A 544 6.81 -12.49 -13.22
C ILE A 544 7.09 -13.67 -14.17
N PHE A 545 6.16 -14.59 -14.39
CA PHE A 545 6.38 -15.76 -15.24
C PHE A 545 6.75 -15.33 -16.67
N ARG A 546 7.83 -15.86 -17.24
CA ARG A 546 8.27 -15.51 -18.61
C ARG A 546 9.15 -16.60 -19.18
N GLY A 547 9.43 -16.55 -20.48
CA GLY A 547 10.38 -17.44 -21.12
C GLY A 547 11.82 -17.30 -20.60
N PRO A 548 12.66 -18.35 -20.72
CA PRO A 548 14.06 -18.28 -20.33
C PRO A 548 14.92 -17.44 -21.30
N SER A 549 16.02 -16.89 -20.80
CA SER A 549 17.03 -16.18 -21.61
C SER A 549 18.43 -16.45 -21.06
N GLU A 550 19.40 -16.69 -21.94
CA GLU A 550 20.81 -16.89 -21.56
C GLU A 550 21.44 -15.63 -20.96
N ASN A 551 20.91 -14.45 -21.31
CA ASN A 551 21.40 -13.15 -20.87
C ASN A 551 20.82 -12.69 -19.53
N HIS A 552 19.89 -13.44 -18.94
CA HIS A 552 19.16 -13.03 -17.74
C HIS A 552 19.05 -14.17 -16.71
N ILE A 553 20.18 -14.50 -16.09
CA ILE A 553 20.32 -15.68 -15.21
C ILE A 553 19.62 -15.50 -13.86
N ASP A 554 19.60 -14.29 -13.32
CA ASP A 554 18.82 -13.94 -12.14
C ASP A 554 17.32 -14.17 -12.37
N SER A 555 16.76 -13.81 -13.53
CA SER A 555 15.37 -14.17 -13.88
C SER A 555 15.12 -15.68 -13.77
N LEU A 556 16.03 -16.52 -14.29
CA LEU A 556 15.92 -17.97 -14.14
C LEU A 556 15.91 -18.40 -12.67
N VAL A 557 16.73 -17.80 -11.81
CA VAL A 557 16.69 -18.11 -10.37
C VAL A 557 15.30 -17.84 -9.80
N GLY A 558 14.65 -16.73 -10.15
CA GLY A 558 13.29 -16.43 -9.72
C GLY A 558 12.25 -17.41 -10.25
N GLN A 559 12.33 -17.81 -11.53
CA GLN A 559 11.42 -18.83 -12.10
C GLN A 559 11.50 -20.17 -11.35
N ALA A 560 12.66 -20.48 -10.75
CA ALA A 560 12.84 -21.68 -9.93
C ALA A 560 12.35 -21.49 -8.48
N LEU A 561 12.23 -20.26 -7.98
CA LEU A 561 11.95 -19.98 -6.57
C LEU A 561 10.48 -19.65 -6.29
N PHE A 562 9.89 -18.75 -7.09
CA PHE A 562 8.58 -18.16 -6.75
C PHE A 562 7.42 -19.13 -6.93
N GLY A 563 6.44 -19.02 -6.04
CA GLY A 563 5.16 -19.73 -6.10
C GLY A 563 4.01 -18.83 -5.65
N ASP A 564 2.79 -19.38 -5.68
CA ASP A 564 1.56 -18.64 -5.38
C ASP A 564 1.00 -19.05 -4.02
N GLY A 565 0.54 -18.07 -3.25
CA GLY A 565 0.01 -18.31 -1.91
C GLY A 565 -0.54 -17.06 -1.25
N ALA A 566 -1.48 -17.26 -0.34
CA ALA A 566 -2.01 -16.21 0.52
C ALA A 566 -1.99 -16.64 1.99
N ALA A 567 -1.74 -15.67 2.86
CA ALA A 567 -1.87 -15.81 4.30
C ALA A 567 -2.64 -14.64 4.87
N ALA A 568 -3.45 -14.91 5.88
CA ALA A 568 -4.22 -13.92 6.60
C ALA A 568 -4.02 -14.09 8.11
N ILE A 569 -4.00 -12.98 8.84
CA ILE A 569 -3.96 -12.98 10.31
C ILE A 569 -4.97 -11.98 10.87
N ILE A 570 -5.46 -12.24 12.07
CA ILE A 570 -6.21 -11.26 12.87
C ILE A 570 -5.28 -10.72 13.96
N VAL A 571 -5.16 -9.40 14.03
CA VAL A 571 -4.37 -8.71 15.05
C VAL A 571 -5.27 -7.83 15.92
N GLY A 572 -5.09 -7.86 17.23
CA GLY A 572 -5.83 -6.99 18.15
C GLY A 572 -5.10 -6.81 19.48
N SER A 573 -5.35 -5.68 20.13
CA SER A 573 -4.97 -5.44 21.52
C SER A 573 -6.11 -5.77 22.47
N ASP A 574 -5.78 -5.97 23.74
CA ASP A 574 -6.71 -6.29 24.82
C ASP A 574 -7.63 -7.49 24.46
N PRO A 575 -7.07 -8.69 24.25
CA PRO A 575 -7.86 -9.86 23.85
C PRO A 575 -8.89 -10.22 24.92
N ASP A 576 -10.11 -10.51 24.50
CA ASP A 576 -11.12 -11.11 25.36
C ASP A 576 -10.85 -12.61 25.48
N ILE A 577 -10.13 -13.01 26.53
CA ILE A 577 -9.68 -14.40 26.76
C ILE A 577 -10.84 -15.41 26.84
N SER A 578 -12.10 -14.96 26.99
CA SER A 578 -13.27 -15.85 26.94
C SER A 578 -13.62 -16.33 25.52
N THR A 579 -13.21 -15.59 24.48
CA THR A 579 -13.54 -15.89 23.07
C THR A 579 -12.32 -15.88 22.15
N GLU A 580 -11.22 -15.23 22.56
CA GLU A 580 -10.02 -15.04 21.77
C GLU A 580 -8.82 -15.74 22.39
N HIS A 581 -7.95 -16.27 21.53
CA HIS A 581 -6.79 -17.05 21.92
C HIS A 581 -5.51 -16.41 21.35
N PRO A 582 -4.81 -15.55 22.11
CA PRO A 582 -3.62 -14.90 21.61
C PRO A 582 -2.51 -15.93 21.34
N LEU A 583 -1.87 -15.82 20.17
CA LEU A 583 -0.79 -16.71 19.72
C LEU A 583 0.58 -16.10 19.94
N PHE A 584 0.73 -14.82 19.61
CA PHE A 584 1.98 -14.07 19.75
C PHE A 584 1.67 -12.60 20.07
N GLU A 585 2.45 -11.99 20.95
CA GLU A 585 2.48 -10.53 21.15
C GLU A 585 3.50 -9.91 20.19
N ILE A 586 3.15 -8.77 19.58
CA ILE A 586 4.04 -7.97 18.73
C ILE A 586 4.65 -6.87 19.58
N VAL A 587 5.89 -7.09 20.03
CA VAL A 587 6.54 -6.25 21.04
C VAL A 587 7.19 -5.02 20.40
N SER A 588 7.96 -5.21 19.35
CA SER A 588 8.53 -4.12 18.56
C SER A 588 8.58 -4.48 17.07
N ALA A 589 8.57 -3.46 16.22
CA ALA A 589 8.69 -3.63 14.78
C ALA A 589 9.51 -2.47 14.19
N ASN A 590 10.56 -2.78 13.45
CA ASN A 590 11.53 -1.82 12.93
C ASN A 590 11.90 -2.17 11.49
N GLN A 591 12.18 -1.14 10.69
CA GLN A 591 12.66 -1.29 9.33
C GLN A 591 14.09 -0.74 9.22
N THR A 592 14.94 -1.40 8.43
CA THR A 592 16.30 -0.93 8.13
C THR A 592 16.58 -1.09 6.64
N ILE A 593 17.07 -0.04 6.00
CA ILE A 593 17.59 -0.11 4.63
C ILE A 593 19.10 -0.29 4.75
N VAL A 594 19.64 -1.32 4.11
CA VAL A 594 21.08 -1.52 4.08
C VAL A 594 21.72 -0.42 3.20
N PRO A 595 22.76 0.29 3.69
CA PRO A 595 23.41 1.34 2.90
C PRO A 595 24.04 0.81 1.61
N ASP A 596 23.98 1.60 0.54
CA ASP A 596 24.64 1.36 -0.75
C ASP A 596 24.22 0.06 -1.47
N THR A 597 22.99 -0.43 -1.20
CA THR A 597 22.45 -1.66 -1.78
C THR A 597 21.13 -1.46 -2.53
N GLU A 598 20.85 -0.25 -2.99
CA GLU A 598 19.55 0.10 -3.59
C GLU A 598 19.26 -0.74 -4.82
N MET A 599 20.28 -0.98 -5.64
CA MET A 599 20.18 -1.77 -6.87
C MET A 599 20.40 -3.27 -6.66
N ALA A 600 20.50 -3.74 -5.41
CA ALA A 600 20.76 -5.14 -5.12
C ALA A 600 19.54 -6.03 -5.44
N MET A 601 18.33 -5.46 -5.32
CA MET A 601 17.06 -6.13 -5.58
C MET A 601 16.08 -5.13 -6.19
N ASN A 602 15.77 -5.30 -7.47
CA ASN A 602 14.86 -4.42 -8.20
C ASN A 602 13.74 -5.22 -8.85
N LEU A 603 12.56 -4.62 -8.97
CA LEU A 603 11.48 -5.13 -9.81
C LEU A 603 10.93 -3.97 -10.64
N HIS A 604 10.76 -4.16 -11.95
CA HIS A 604 10.24 -3.12 -12.82
C HIS A 604 8.93 -3.58 -13.44
N LEU A 605 7.88 -2.77 -13.32
CA LEU A 605 6.60 -3.08 -13.94
C LEU A 605 6.55 -2.49 -15.33
N ARG A 606 6.55 -3.38 -16.32
CA ARG A 606 6.64 -3.04 -17.74
C ARG A 606 5.50 -3.67 -18.53
N GLU A 607 5.41 -3.35 -19.82
CA GLU A 607 4.41 -3.90 -20.74
C GLU A 607 4.48 -5.43 -20.83
N GLU A 608 5.66 -6.01 -20.63
CA GLU A 608 5.91 -7.46 -20.55
C GLU A 608 5.62 -8.09 -19.18
N GLY A 609 5.10 -7.31 -18.22
CA GLY A 609 4.86 -7.72 -16.83
C GLY A 609 5.95 -7.25 -15.86
N LEU A 610 6.02 -7.89 -14.70
CA LEU A 610 6.95 -7.51 -13.63
C LEU A 610 8.31 -8.20 -13.85
N THR A 611 9.31 -7.47 -14.32
CA THR A 611 10.68 -7.98 -14.40
C THR A 611 11.36 -7.83 -13.04
N PHE A 612 12.34 -8.68 -12.73
CA PHE A 612 13.11 -8.52 -11.51
C PHE A 612 14.59 -8.76 -11.79
N HIS A 613 15.42 -8.04 -11.03
CA HIS A 613 16.87 -8.15 -11.06
C HIS A 613 17.39 -8.43 -9.65
N LEU A 614 18.32 -9.38 -9.56
CA LEU A 614 18.87 -9.83 -8.28
C LEU A 614 20.40 -9.87 -8.34
N HIS A 615 21.04 -9.03 -7.53
CA HIS A 615 22.49 -9.08 -7.36
C HIS A 615 22.90 -10.36 -6.63
N LYS A 616 23.92 -11.06 -7.15
CA LYS A 616 24.40 -12.34 -6.62
C LYS A 616 24.81 -12.31 -5.14
N ASP A 617 25.24 -11.14 -4.66
CA ASP A 617 25.76 -10.96 -3.30
C ASP A 617 24.68 -10.58 -2.27
N VAL A 618 23.40 -10.55 -2.63
CA VAL A 618 22.30 -10.26 -1.68
C VAL A 618 22.37 -11.11 -0.41
N PRO A 619 22.57 -12.45 -0.46
CA PRO A 619 22.70 -13.25 0.76
C PRO A 619 23.86 -12.81 1.65
N LYS A 620 24.98 -12.39 1.05
CA LYS A 620 26.14 -11.88 1.76
C LYS A 620 25.84 -10.52 2.41
N MET A 621 25.26 -9.59 1.65
CA MET A 621 24.88 -8.26 2.15
C MET A 621 23.91 -8.35 3.35
N ILE A 622 22.93 -9.26 3.30
CA ILE A 622 22.03 -9.53 4.44
C ILE A 622 22.85 -10.02 5.64
N SER A 623 23.70 -11.03 5.44
CA SER A 623 24.50 -11.62 6.52
C SER A 623 25.48 -10.64 7.18
N GLU A 624 26.01 -9.68 6.44
CA GLU A 624 26.94 -8.68 6.98
C GLU A 624 26.23 -7.68 7.91
N ASN A 625 24.93 -7.45 7.71
CA ASN A 625 24.15 -6.43 8.43
C ASN A 625 23.20 -7.00 9.50
N ILE A 626 22.77 -8.26 9.36
CA ILE A 626 21.69 -8.85 10.18
C ILE A 626 21.96 -8.80 11.69
N GLU A 627 23.20 -9.00 12.13
CA GLU A 627 23.55 -9.00 13.55
C GLU A 627 23.42 -7.61 14.19
N SER A 628 23.77 -6.56 13.43
CA SER A 628 23.63 -5.17 13.89
C SER A 628 22.16 -4.79 14.04
N VAL A 629 21.35 -5.14 13.04
CA VAL A 629 19.89 -4.92 13.03
C VAL A 629 19.24 -5.66 14.19
N LEU A 630 19.60 -6.93 14.40
CA LEU A 630 19.09 -7.74 15.51
C LEU A 630 19.43 -7.13 16.86
N LYS A 631 20.71 -6.77 17.10
CA LYS A 631 21.15 -6.15 18.35
C LYS A 631 20.36 -4.89 18.65
N HIS A 632 20.09 -4.06 17.65
CA HIS A 632 19.29 -2.86 17.83
C HIS A 632 17.86 -3.19 18.28
N ALA A 633 17.19 -4.11 17.58
CA ALA A 633 15.81 -4.50 17.85
C ALA A 633 15.59 -5.12 19.24
N VAL A 634 16.56 -5.90 19.73
CA VAL A 634 16.43 -6.62 21.02
C VAL A 634 17.19 -5.98 22.18
N SER A 635 17.99 -4.93 21.95
CA SER A 635 18.75 -4.26 23.02
C SER A 635 17.89 -3.79 24.20
N PRO A 636 16.65 -3.28 24.03
CA PRO A 636 15.82 -2.87 25.16
C PRO A 636 15.39 -4.03 26.07
N LEU A 637 15.45 -5.27 25.55
CA LEU A 637 15.07 -6.49 26.26
C LEU A 637 16.27 -7.20 26.90
N GLY A 638 17.50 -6.73 26.67
CA GLY A 638 18.72 -7.33 27.21
C GLY A 638 19.06 -8.73 26.65
N LEU A 639 18.45 -9.12 25.52
CA LEU A 639 18.68 -10.41 24.88
C LEU A 639 20.01 -10.42 24.12
N SER A 640 20.83 -11.45 24.33
CA SER A 640 22.16 -11.58 23.71
C SER A 640 22.50 -12.99 23.21
N ASP A 641 21.75 -14.01 23.65
CA ASP A 641 21.87 -15.37 23.13
C ASP A 641 20.86 -15.61 22.01
N TRP A 642 21.34 -15.65 20.77
CA TRP A 642 20.51 -15.87 19.58
C TRP A 642 19.85 -17.25 19.55
N ASN A 643 20.41 -18.24 20.24
CA ASN A 643 19.82 -19.57 20.35
C ASN A 643 18.76 -19.69 21.45
N SER A 644 18.57 -18.65 22.27
CA SER A 644 17.42 -18.55 23.18
C SER A 644 16.14 -18.08 22.48
N LEU A 645 16.24 -17.62 21.22
CA LEU A 645 15.12 -17.09 20.44
C LEU A 645 14.51 -18.14 19.51
N PHE A 646 13.21 -18.03 19.23
CA PHE A 646 12.59 -18.65 18.04
C PHE A 646 12.71 -17.73 16.82
N TRP A 647 12.75 -18.31 15.61
CA TRP A 647 13.16 -17.59 14.39
C TRP A 647 12.18 -17.75 13.25
N ILE A 648 11.75 -16.63 12.68
CA ILE A 648 10.96 -16.55 11.45
C ILE A 648 11.75 -15.75 10.42
N VAL A 649 12.47 -16.43 9.53
CA VAL A 649 13.29 -15.75 8.52
C VAL A 649 12.64 -15.94 7.15
N HIS A 650 12.36 -14.84 6.43
CA HIS A 650 11.84 -14.90 5.06
C HIS A 650 12.77 -15.74 4.17
N PRO A 651 12.25 -16.81 3.54
CA PRO A 651 13.04 -17.75 2.76
C PRO A 651 13.17 -17.28 1.31
N GLY A 652 13.79 -16.11 1.09
CA GLY A 652 13.97 -15.57 -0.26
C GLY A 652 14.78 -16.50 -1.19
N GLY A 653 15.54 -17.41 -0.58
CA GLY A 653 16.15 -18.58 -1.18
C GLY A 653 17.01 -19.29 -0.14
N ARG A 654 17.40 -20.54 -0.41
CA ARG A 654 18.27 -21.34 0.49
C ARG A 654 19.48 -20.56 1.00
N ALA A 655 20.16 -19.84 0.11
CA ALA A 655 21.41 -19.14 0.43
C ALA A 655 21.22 -18.09 1.53
N ILE A 656 20.06 -17.43 1.61
CA ILE A 656 19.80 -16.44 2.67
C ILE A 656 19.74 -17.14 4.03
N LEU A 657 18.97 -18.23 4.14
CA LEU A 657 18.85 -19.01 5.37
C LEU A 657 20.21 -19.56 5.83
N ASP A 658 20.98 -20.15 4.89
CA ASP A 658 22.31 -20.70 5.19
C ASP A 658 23.27 -19.62 5.71
N ASN A 659 23.28 -18.42 5.11
CA ASN A 659 24.17 -17.34 5.53
C ASN A 659 23.73 -16.72 6.88
N VAL A 660 22.44 -16.58 7.15
CA VAL A 660 21.95 -16.09 8.46
C VAL A 660 22.30 -17.08 9.57
N GLU A 661 22.05 -18.38 9.35
CA GLU A 661 22.39 -19.46 10.30
C GLU A 661 23.88 -19.45 10.64
N LEU A 662 24.75 -19.39 9.62
CA LEU A 662 26.19 -19.36 9.80
C LEU A 662 26.68 -18.08 10.49
N LYS A 663 26.18 -16.92 10.09
CA LYS A 663 26.60 -15.63 10.65
C LYS A 663 26.27 -15.52 12.14
N LEU A 664 25.05 -15.89 12.51
CA LEU A 664 24.55 -15.78 13.88
C LEU A 664 24.87 -17.01 14.72
N LYS A 665 25.49 -18.04 14.13
CA LYS A 665 25.83 -19.32 14.77
C LYS A 665 24.59 -19.97 15.40
N LEU A 666 23.50 -20.00 14.65
CA LEU A 666 22.26 -20.62 15.08
C LEU A 666 22.38 -22.14 15.06
N ASP A 667 21.73 -22.80 16.01
CA ASP A 667 21.51 -24.23 15.97
C ASP A 667 20.70 -24.59 14.71
N LYS A 668 21.00 -25.74 14.11
CA LYS A 668 20.41 -26.16 12.82
C LYS A 668 18.87 -26.17 12.81
N GLU A 669 18.26 -26.43 13.97
CA GLU A 669 16.81 -26.51 14.10
C GLU A 669 16.13 -25.13 14.12
N LYS A 670 16.86 -24.02 14.37
CA LYS A 670 16.26 -22.69 14.50
C LYS A 670 15.55 -22.21 13.25
N LEU A 671 16.04 -22.60 12.07
CA LEU A 671 15.43 -22.23 10.79
C LEU A 671 14.58 -23.36 10.19
N ARG A 672 14.21 -24.39 10.99
CA ARG A 672 13.41 -25.54 10.52
C ARG A 672 12.10 -25.10 9.88
N ALA A 673 11.33 -24.21 10.52
CA ALA A 673 10.05 -23.73 9.99
C ALA A 673 10.22 -22.94 8.67
N SER A 674 11.21 -22.04 8.59
CA SER A 674 11.55 -21.32 7.35
C SER A 674 11.94 -22.24 6.21
N ARG A 675 12.77 -23.26 6.50
CA ARG A 675 13.19 -24.27 5.51
C ARG A 675 12.04 -25.17 5.07
N HIS A 676 11.14 -25.52 5.99
CA HIS A 676 9.94 -26.29 5.68
C HIS A 676 9.05 -25.53 4.71
N VAL A 677 8.73 -24.26 4.99
CA VAL A 677 7.89 -23.45 4.11
C VAL A 677 8.52 -23.27 2.74
N LEU A 678 9.83 -23.01 2.66
CA LEU A 678 10.54 -22.98 1.38
C LEU A 678 10.40 -24.31 0.62
N SER A 679 10.54 -25.43 1.31
CA SER A 679 10.50 -26.75 0.71
C SER A 679 9.12 -27.10 0.13
N GLU A 680 8.06 -26.81 0.88
CA GLU A 680 6.70 -27.25 0.55
C GLU A 680 5.91 -26.25 -0.32
N TYR A 681 6.32 -24.98 -0.34
CA TYR A 681 5.57 -23.92 -1.03
C TYR A 681 6.42 -23.05 -1.96
N GLY A 682 7.76 -23.08 -1.85
CA GLY A 682 8.64 -22.13 -2.52
C GLY A 682 8.64 -20.74 -1.89
N ASN A 683 9.06 -19.74 -2.65
CA ASN A 683 9.00 -18.34 -2.23
C ASN A 683 7.64 -17.74 -2.61
N LEU A 684 6.76 -17.61 -1.61
CA LEU A 684 5.42 -16.99 -1.70
C LEU A 684 5.45 -15.47 -1.50
N ASN A 685 6.61 -14.84 -1.73
CA ASN A 685 6.80 -13.41 -1.61
C ASN A 685 6.43 -12.90 -0.19
N SER A 686 5.47 -11.98 -0.06
CA SER A 686 5.14 -11.36 1.23
C SER A 686 4.48 -12.34 2.22
N ALA A 687 3.79 -13.37 1.71
CA ALA A 687 3.04 -14.33 2.54
C ALA A 687 3.94 -15.31 3.30
N CYS A 688 5.20 -15.51 2.89
CA CYS A 688 6.09 -16.52 3.47
C CYS A 688 6.21 -16.43 4.99
N ILE A 689 6.44 -15.22 5.54
CA ILE A 689 6.65 -15.04 6.99
C ILE A 689 5.42 -15.45 7.81
N LEU A 690 4.21 -15.29 7.25
CA LEU A 690 2.97 -15.71 7.89
C LEU A 690 2.72 -17.23 7.79
N PHE A 691 3.12 -17.85 6.67
CA PHE A 691 3.15 -19.32 6.57
C PHE A 691 4.11 -19.93 7.59
N ILE A 692 5.25 -19.29 7.85
CA ILE A 692 6.24 -19.78 8.81
C ILE A 692 5.72 -19.65 10.24
N LEU A 693 5.04 -18.56 10.60
CA LEU A 693 4.36 -18.44 11.89
C LEU A 693 3.31 -19.55 12.07
N ASN A 694 2.52 -19.84 11.04
CA ASN A 694 1.52 -20.91 11.07
C ASN A 694 2.16 -22.30 11.23
N GLU A 695 3.22 -22.60 10.48
CA GLU A 695 3.97 -23.85 10.62
C GLU A 695 4.57 -23.99 12.02
N MET A 696 5.22 -22.93 12.51
CA MET A 696 5.86 -22.91 13.83
C MET A 696 4.88 -23.20 14.96
N ARG A 697 3.74 -22.50 14.98
CA ARG A 697 2.74 -22.69 16.04
C ARG A 697 2.06 -24.06 15.97
N ASN A 698 1.80 -24.58 14.77
CA ASN A 698 1.26 -25.93 14.59
C ASN A 698 2.25 -27.01 15.05
N LYS A 699 3.52 -26.91 14.65
CA LYS A 699 4.56 -27.86 15.09
C LYS A 699 4.81 -27.77 16.59
N SER A 700 4.75 -26.58 17.17
CA SER A 700 4.87 -26.42 18.62
C SER A 700 3.75 -27.17 19.36
N LEU A 701 2.52 -27.12 18.84
CA LEU A 701 1.39 -27.86 19.40
C LEU A 701 1.55 -29.38 19.21
N GLU A 702 1.89 -29.82 17.99
CA GLU A 702 2.11 -31.25 17.66
C GLU A 702 3.24 -31.87 18.50
N ASP A 703 4.33 -31.13 18.71
CA ASP A 703 5.50 -31.57 19.47
C ASP A 703 5.31 -31.38 21.00
N GLY A 704 4.14 -30.91 21.46
CA GLY A 704 3.84 -30.71 22.88
C GLY A 704 4.71 -29.66 23.57
N LYS A 705 5.12 -28.61 22.84
CA LYS A 705 5.92 -27.49 23.39
C LYS A 705 5.09 -26.62 24.32
N SER A 706 5.76 -25.96 25.26
CA SER A 706 5.12 -25.09 26.25
C SER A 706 4.53 -23.80 25.67
N THR A 707 5.06 -23.31 24.55
CA THR A 707 4.65 -22.06 23.92
C THR A 707 4.44 -22.23 22.42
N SER A 708 3.70 -21.33 21.80
CA SER A 708 3.52 -21.23 20.34
C SER A 708 4.81 -20.97 19.56
N GLY A 709 5.88 -20.53 20.24
CA GLY A 709 7.20 -20.22 19.70
C GLY A 709 8.23 -21.31 19.99
N GLU A 710 7.91 -22.57 19.69
CA GLU A 710 8.79 -23.74 19.87
C GLU A 710 9.25 -23.99 21.31
N GLY A 711 8.46 -23.54 22.29
CA GLY A 711 8.77 -23.64 23.72
C GLY A 711 9.69 -22.53 24.24
N LEU A 712 9.93 -21.49 23.44
CA LEU A 712 10.73 -20.31 23.79
C LEU A 712 9.81 -19.10 23.93
N ASP A 713 10.16 -18.19 24.84
CA ASP A 713 9.34 -16.99 25.13
C ASP A 713 9.49 -15.90 24.07
N TRP A 714 10.72 -15.70 23.57
CA TRP A 714 11.06 -14.58 22.70
C TRP A 714 11.47 -15.06 21.31
N GLY A 715 11.13 -14.28 20.30
CA GLY A 715 11.53 -14.58 18.94
C GLY A 715 11.62 -13.35 18.05
N VAL A 716 12.20 -13.58 16.88
CA VAL A 716 12.41 -12.53 15.89
C VAL A 716 11.93 -12.98 14.52
N LEU A 717 11.29 -12.06 13.82
CA LEU A 717 10.85 -12.21 12.44
C LEU A 717 11.62 -11.25 11.54
N PHE A 718 12.14 -11.76 10.43
CA PHE A 718 12.85 -11.00 9.41
C PHE A 718 12.18 -11.11 8.04
N GLY A 719 11.84 -9.97 7.44
CA GLY A 719 11.48 -9.84 6.03
C GLY A 719 12.59 -9.14 5.24
N PHE A 720 12.86 -9.58 4.01
CA PHE A 720 13.87 -8.97 3.14
C PHE A 720 13.28 -8.67 1.77
N GLY A 721 13.66 -7.57 1.12
CA GLY A 721 13.21 -7.31 -0.25
C GLY A 721 13.88 -6.09 -0.90
N PRO A 722 13.23 -5.48 -1.92
CA PRO A 722 13.81 -4.42 -2.75
C PRO A 722 14.45 -3.26 -1.98
N GLY A 723 15.50 -2.67 -2.55
CA GLY A 723 16.37 -1.71 -1.86
C GLY A 723 17.28 -2.31 -0.79
N LEU A 724 17.25 -3.64 -0.67
CA LEU A 724 17.72 -4.40 0.49
C LEU A 724 17.15 -3.86 1.81
N THR A 725 15.83 -3.75 1.83
CA THR A 725 15.08 -3.40 3.03
C THR A 725 14.91 -4.63 3.92
N ILE A 726 15.15 -4.47 5.22
CA ILE A 726 15.01 -5.48 6.26
C ILE A 726 13.91 -5.03 7.22
N GLU A 727 12.80 -5.75 7.27
CA GLU A 727 11.79 -5.61 8.33
C GLU A 727 12.12 -6.57 9.46
N THR A 728 12.12 -6.08 10.69
CA THR A 728 12.45 -6.82 11.91
C THR A 728 11.32 -6.68 12.91
N VAL A 729 10.71 -7.78 13.33
CA VAL A 729 9.63 -7.78 14.33
C VAL A 729 10.04 -8.67 15.50
N VAL A 730 10.00 -8.12 16.71
CA VAL A 730 10.21 -8.89 17.95
C VAL A 730 8.86 -9.39 18.45
N LEU A 731 8.79 -10.70 18.66
CA LEU A 731 7.60 -11.40 19.09
C LEU A 731 7.82 -12.02 20.47
N ARG A 732 6.73 -12.08 21.24
CA ARG A 732 6.67 -12.92 22.44
C ARG A 732 5.62 -13.99 22.25
N SER A 733 5.98 -15.24 22.48
CA SER A 733 5.05 -16.36 22.34
C SER A 733 4.05 -16.40 23.49
N GLN A 734 2.94 -17.10 23.26
CA GLN A 734 1.92 -17.38 24.24
C GLN A 734 1.94 -18.87 24.60
N PRO A 735 1.39 -19.28 25.75
CA PRO A 735 1.24 -20.69 26.09
C PRO A 735 0.56 -21.44 24.96
N ALA A 736 1.10 -22.60 24.56
CA ALA A 736 0.45 -23.42 23.54
C ALA A 736 -0.91 -23.88 24.08
N ALA A 737 -2.01 -23.40 23.51
CA ALA A 737 -3.34 -23.74 23.97
C ALA A 737 -3.58 -25.26 23.78
N THR A 738 -3.86 -25.98 24.86
CA THR A 738 -4.43 -27.32 24.79
C THR A 738 -5.76 -27.23 24.05
N PRO A 739 -6.04 -28.05 23.01
CA PRO A 739 -7.34 -28.02 22.35
C PRO A 739 -8.44 -28.19 23.40
N ALA A 740 -9.36 -27.24 23.46
CA ALA A 740 -10.53 -27.34 24.31
C ALA A 740 -11.21 -28.68 23.99
N ALA A 741 -11.39 -29.52 25.01
CA ALA A 741 -12.09 -30.78 24.87
C ALA A 741 -13.39 -30.51 24.11
N THR A 742 -13.57 -31.20 22.99
CA THR A 742 -14.83 -31.22 22.24
C THR A 742 -15.95 -31.44 23.24
N ILE A 743 -16.74 -30.38 23.47
CA ILE A 743 -18.03 -30.51 24.14
C ILE A 743 -18.83 -31.39 23.20
N THR A 744 -18.89 -32.67 23.55
CA THR A 744 -19.82 -33.61 22.96
C THR A 744 -21.19 -33.14 23.42
N ASP A 745 -21.85 -32.36 22.57
CA ASP A 745 -23.26 -32.06 22.76
C ASP A 745 -24.02 -33.38 22.70
N GLY A 746 -24.35 -33.87 23.89
CA GLY A 746 -25.30 -34.94 24.09
C GLY A 746 -26.71 -34.46 23.77
N ALA A 747 -27.30 -35.08 22.75
CA ALA A 747 -28.72 -35.41 22.66
C ALA A 747 -29.76 -34.30 22.93
N LYS A 748 -30.26 -33.66 21.86
CA LYS A 748 -31.55 -33.99 21.19
C LYS A 748 -31.89 -32.99 20.11
#